data_AF-A0A7Y5AG42-F1
#
_entry.id   AF-A0A7Y5AG42-F1
#
_cell.length_a   1.000
_cell.length_b   1.000
_cell.length_c   1.000
_cell.angle_alpha   90.00
_cell.angle_beta   90.00
_cell.angle_gamma   90.00
#
_symmetry.space_group_name_H-M   'P 1'
#
loop_
_entity.id
_entity.type
_entity.pdbx_description
1 polymer ?
#
loop_
_entity_poly.entity_id
_entity_poly.type
_entity_poly.pdbx_seq_one_letter_code
_entity_poly.pdbx_strand_id
1 'polypeptide(L)'
;MRTLSDIAATLFMALAARHVEGQVSLADAAALIAGRTHKWSTWNHLALEQQITIARALRLRPPELAQPARFIEIAEGVLAHEHSPFELVDLDSPGTALSEKDQYQVRTVLNVDQVIQEYLDALKGWHQPPSTAKIPESGSVAFKYITAERTRTFTIPAEERSCLPKGAEYLTIPDVDCLPEVEWDYTTLRSIAKRLDAAATPHTQHCASLDNIWGNAGKRSADAGSFFRVNAATGTGKTVVMSLMGVDAASRGHKVVIAVPGYVELENTVRIMREAASVVAPGLKIAPLHSASKIPTRAALHFKNRSEDHPYDYACLLNAFSTDQEEMPAGSEPCFKLQVVTSKPNSQETTKRISHCPFLFTCGQTKMMARALEADIIVINHHALLSGTSRIPFEDSDKLPGPRSLIEILLRTAPIFLVDEIDGLLKTAIDNSALSLQLGNIGEDSPLMQLFRTLVSNRSRIPGIDNSSILRIIWALTYCCVSVDQLMNLQQRRYFEWPKKETTWAQADDGYIKAKLDISAETLEALYRSGNASVPKHLMALRENLVYWRTNDPASRPESMAAELGSLLVALSDGHHLKEKLNPKDHQRLKASLILRGVLDYIEIALRNLQIELPSFANAEVPYAQEVHSKLKGREPLSFSPIGPLHRTVFGFKRKQTSEEQSTLNVVAMRGDPHGTLLALPELAALGFAGVRRMFMGFSATAYFPGASAFDLKARDFIDVPDAKGQVTFENIGLTTVVSGAPYFERKERIRQLALELWPWLERRLHSLAKDPATQDRARLLLVASSDADAELLAITLADLCPTPTVGWVRGRSSEYKPTLLNSEHALVYDDLAQFIDGIHRNKTILVSALQPMARGHNIVNKDGLSAIGGVVLCVRPLPASDSPENNLAHISYETWNRMQPQPSLRHILHTERVISNKLLDSIRGAPPAFSQQPPNIRHYTVMNILVTLTQLIGRGRRGGTPVTCFFADAAFTRGRTPWAKLLSDSVKWLKEEGNWNQFSLHHNGIATAITKYIDQSAKEVR
;
A
#
# COMPACT_ATOMS: atom_id res chain seq x y z
N MET A 1 21.74 30.29 10.94
CA MET A 1 21.19 29.21 11.78
C MET A 1 21.18 27.95 10.94
N ARG A 2 21.70 26.83 11.46
CA ARG A 2 21.65 25.55 10.75
C ARG A 2 20.21 25.08 10.61
N THR A 3 19.83 24.59 9.45
CA THR A 3 18.51 24.01 9.20
C THR A 3 18.44 22.59 9.80
N LEU A 4 17.22 22.07 10.00
CA LEU A 4 17.02 20.65 10.37
C LEU A 4 17.73 19.69 9.39
N SER A 5 17.70 20.04 8.10
CA SER A 5 18.36 19.27 7.05
C SER A 5 19.88 19.26 7.21
N ASP A 6 20.49 20.40 7.57
CA ASP A 6 21.94 20.50 7.79
C ASP A 6 22.38 19.67 9.00
N ILE A 7 21.58 19.69 10.08
CA ILE A 7 21.83 18.90 11.29
C ILE A 7 21.79 17.41 10.96
N ALA A 8 20.73 16.97 10.27
CA ALA A 8 20.57 15.58 9.87
C ALA A 8 21.68 15.14 8.90
N ALA A 9 21.99 15.94 7.87
CA ALA A 9 23.05 15.61 6.92
C ALA A 9 24.40 15.43 7.62
N THR A 10 24.74 16.34 8.53
CA THR A 10 25.96 16.27 9.34
C THR A 10 26.02 15.00 10.19
N LEU A 11 24.92 14.66 10.88
CA LEU A 11 24.83 13.44 11.69
C LEU A 11 25.10 12.18 10.86
N PHE A 12 24.47 12.07 9.68
CA PHE A 12 24.62 10.88 8.84
C PHE A 12 25.99 10.80 8.16
N MET A 13 26.63 11.92 7.85
CA MET A 13 28.02 11.94 7.44
C MET A 13 28.96 11.44 8.56
N ALA A 14 28.74 11.88 9.81
CA ALA A 14 29.53 11.43 10.95
C ALA A 14 29.31 9.93 11.24
N LEU A 15 28.06 9.45 11.20
CA LEU A 15 27.74 8.03 11.36
C LEU A 15 28.40 7.16 10.29
N ALA A 16 28.40 7.59 9.03
CA ALA A 16 29.08 6.88 7.96
C ALA A 16 30.60 6.88 8.17
N ALA A 17 31.20 8.03 8.49
CA ALA A 17 32.62 8.15 8.82
C ALA A 17 33.05 7.25 9.98
N ARG A 18 32.16 7.00 10.95
CA ARG A 18 32.45 6.17 12.13
C ARG A 18 32.40 4.67 11.87
N HIS A 19 31.43 4.22 11.07
CA HIS A 19 31.03 2.82 11.00
C HIS A 19 31.32 2.15 9.66
N VAL A 20 31.62 2.92 8.61
CA VAL A 20 32.01 2.38 7.30
C VAL A 20 33.52 2.14 7.28
N GLU A 21 33.93 0.99 6.75
CA GLU A 21 35.34 0.65 6.63
C GLU A 21 36.00 1.38 5.45
N GLY A 22 37.21 1.90 5.66
CA GLY A 22 38.02 2.56 4.63
C GLY A 22 37.66 4.03 4.38
N GLN A 23 37.98 4.53 3.19
CA GLN A 23 37.65 5.91 2.78
C GLN A 23 36.15 6.05 2.52
N VAL A 24 35.51 6.96 3.25
CA VAL A 24 34.06 7.17 3.21
C VAL A 24 33.70 8.16 2.11
N SER A 25 32.69 7.79 1.32
CA SER A 25 32.13 8.62 0.26
C SER A 25 30.78 9.20 0.64
N LEU A 26 30.35 10.26 -0.04
CA LEU A 26 29.00 10.80 0.13
C LEU A 26 27.90 9.75 -0.18
N ALA A 27 28.16 8.79 -1.07
CA ALA A 27 27.28 7.65 -1.33
C ALA A 27 27.05 6.78 -0.10
N ASP A 28 28.05 6.59 0.77
CA ASP A 28 27.91 5.78 1.98
C ASP A 28 26.95 6.44 2.98
N ALA A 29 27.09 7.76 3.18
CA ALA A 29 26.18 8.53 4.01
C ALA A 29 24.77 8.63 3.39
N ALA A 30 24.68 8.80 2.07
CA ALA A 30 23.41 8.79 1.33
C ALA A 30 22.67 7.44 1.48
N ALA A 31 23.40 6.32 1.47
CA ALA A 31 22.85 4.99 1.71
C ALA A 31 22.35 4.83 3.15
N LEU A 32 23.12 5.31 4.12
CA LEU A 32 22.76 5.24 5.53
C LEU A 32 21.50 6.06 5.83
N ILE A 33 21.42 7.33 5.37
CA ILE A 33 20.25 8.20 5.58
C ILE A 33 19.03 7.73 4.78
N ALA A 34 19.21 7.02 3.67
CA ALA A 34 18.15 6.33 2.95
C ALA A 34 17.66 5.05 3.66
N GLY A 35 18.32 4.64 4.76
CA GLY A 35 17.98 3.48 5.59
C GLY A 35 18.32 2.13 4.96
N ARG A 36 19.43 2.05 4.21
CA ARG A 36 19.88 0.84 3.50
C ARG A 36 20.68 -0.13 4.38
N THR A 37 20.19 -0.43 5.58
CA THR A 37 20.90 -1.30 6.53
C THR A 37 20.70 -2.80 6.27
N HIS A 38 19.62 -3.19 5.58
CA HIS A 38 19.16 -4.58 5.46
C HIS A 38 20.13 -5.57 4.75
N LYS A 39 21.04 -5.07 3.89
CA LYS A 39 22.11 -5.89 3.27
C LYS A 39 23.50 -5.44 3.70
N TRP A 40 23.60 -4.57 4.69
CA TRP A 40 24.86 -4.09 5.21
C TRP A 40 25.41 -5.12 6.20
N SER A 41 26.41 -5.90 5.79
CA SER A 41 26.93 -7.00 6.63
C SER A 41 27.49 -6.50 7.97
N THR A 42 28.06 -5.29 7.99
CA THR A 42 28.58 -4.66 9.21
C THR A 42 27.48 -4.32 10.23
N TRP A 43 26.22 -4.16 9.80
CA TRP A 43 25.09 -3.87 10.70
C TRP A 43 25.01 -4.85 11.87
N ASN A 44 25.13 -6.16 11.59
CA ASN A 44 25.04 -7.22 12.60
C ASN A 44 26.27 -7.28 13.53
N HIS A 45 27.37 -6.62 13.17
CA HIS A 45 28.60 -6.55 13.96
C HIS A 45 28.68 -5.29 14.84
N LEU A 46 27.78 -4.31 14.62
CA LEU A 46 27.67 -3.13 15.48
C LEU A 46 27.16 -3.52 16.87
N ALA A 47 27.65 -2.81 17.89
CA ALA A 47 27.09 -2.91 19.23
C ALA A 47 25.63 -2.42 19.25
N LEU A 48 24.82 -2.94 20.18
CA LEU A 48 23.40 -2.60 20.28
C LEU A 48 23.17 -1.08 20.40
N GLU A 49 24.00 -0.37 21.17
CA GLU A 49 23.92 1.09 21.32
C GLU A 49 24.13 1.84 20.00
N GLN A 50 25.03 1.33 19.15
CA GLN A 50 25.31 1.91 17.82
C GLN A 50 24.12 1.68 16.88
N GLN A 51 23.54 0.48 16.89
CA GLN A 51 22.32 0.18 16.13
C GLN A 51 21.15 1.06 16.56
N ILE A 52 20.94 1.25 17.88
CA ILE A 52 19.92 2.14 18.43
C ILE A 52 20.16 3.59 17.98
N THR A 53 21.42 4.04 18.00
CA THR A 53 21.81 5.39 17.58
C THR A 53 21.42 5.64 16.13
N ILE A 54 21.79 4.72 15.22
CA ILE A 54 21.44 4.80 13.80
C ILE A 54 19.92 4.74 13.61
N ALA A 55 19.23 3.82 14.30
CA ALA A 55 17.79 3.66 14.18
C ALA A 55 17.03 4.91 14.66
N ARG A 56 17.46 5.53 15.76
CA ARG A 56 16.89 6.80 16.27
C ARG A 56 17.17 7.96 15.33
N ALA A 57 18.38 8.06 14.79
CA ALA A 57 18.73 9.07 13.78
C ALA A 57 17.83 8.93 12.54
N LEU A 58 17.61 7.69 12.07
CA LEU A 58 16.70 7.42 10.97
C LEU A 58 15.28 7.86 11.32
N ARG A 59 14.74 7.47 12.47
CA ARG A 59 13.39 7.86 12.90
C ARG A 59 13.16 9.37 12.85
N LEU A 60 14.15 10.17 13.24
CA LEU A 60 14.06 11.63 13.37
C LEU A 60 14.44 12.40 12.09
N ARG A 61 14.93 11.72 11.05
CA ARG A 61 15.41 12.39 9.83
C ARG A 61 14.27 13.04 9.04
N PRO A 62 14.51 14.20 8.41
CA PRO A 62 13.62 14.72 7.37
C PRO A 62 13.44 13.71 6.23
N PRO A 63 12.19 13.37 5.85
CA PRO A 63 11.93 12.33 4.86
C PRO A 63 12.47 12.67 3.46
N GLU A 64 12.68 13.94 3.15
CA GLU A 64 13.24 14.41 1.87
C GLU A 64 14.70 14.00 1.71
N LEU A 65 15.46 13.94 2.81
CA LEU A 65 16.87 13.56 2.81
C LEU A 65 17.11 12.07 2.55
N ALA A 66 16.06 11.25 2.58
CA ALA A 66 16.21 9.88 2.10
C ALA A 66 16.60 9.84 0.62
N GLN A 67 16.23 10.86 -0.18
CA GLN A 67 16.60 10.96 -1.60
C GLN A 67 18.08 11.31 -1.73
N PRO A 68 18.92 10.46 -2.37
CA PRO A 68 20.35 10.71 -2.47
C PRO A 68 20.69 12.08 -3.07
N ALA A 69 20.04 12.48 -4.17
CA ALA A 69 20.29 13.78 -4.79
C ALA A 69 20.04 14.96 -3.85
N ARG A 70 18.96 14.92 -3.06
CA ARG A 70 18.65 15.97 -2.09
C ARG A 70 19.63 15.95 -0.92
N PHE A 71 20.08 14.77 -0.48
CA PHE A 71 21.11 14.66 0.53
C PHE A 71 22.44 15.27 0.06
N ILE A 72 22.88 14.99 -1.18
CA ILE A 72 24.14 15.54 -1.73
C ILE A 72 24.08 17.07 -1.78
N GLU A 73 22.97 17.66 -2.24
CA GLU A 73 22.78 19.11 -2.27
C GLU A 73 22.94 19.76 -0.89
N ILE A 74 22.39 19.12 0.15
CA ILE A 74 22.52 19.62 1.53
C ILE A 74 23.93 19.35 2.08
N ALA A 75 24.53 18.21 1.78
CA ALA A 75 25.89 17.87 2.20
C ALA A 75 26.93 18.83 1.60
N GLU A 76 26.73 19.27 0.36
CA GLU A 76 27.53 20.33 -0.27
C GLU A 76 27.47 21.63 0.51
N GLY A 77 26.26 22.06 0.92
CA GLY A 77 26.08 23.22 1.80
C GLY A 77 26.77 23.07 3.17
N VAL A 78 26.73 21.86 3.75
CA VAL A 78 27.43 21.54 5.02
C VAL A 78 28.95 21.61 4.84
N LEU A 79 29.49 21.04 3.76
CA LEU A 79 30.93 21.02 3.46
C LEU A 79 31.48 22.40 3.11
N ALA A 80 30.69 23.25 2.45
CA ALA A 80 31.08 24.62 2.10
C ALA A 80 31.14 25.58 3.32
N HIS A 81 30.60 25.18 4.47
CA HIS A 81 30.57 26.02 5.66
C HIS A 81 31.96 26.07 6.34
N GLU A 82 32.41 27.26 6.75
CA GLU A 82 33.75 27.49 7.33
C GLU A 82 34.08 26.57 8.53
N HIS A 83 33.10 26.35 9.41
CA HIS A 83 33.18 25.48 10.57
C HIS A 83 32.58 24.08 10.33
N SER A 84 32.66 23.55 9.11
CA SER A 84 32.26 22.18 8.83
C SER A 84 33.13 21.20 9.63
N PRO A 85 32.55 20.16 10.27
CA PRO A 85 33.33 19.13 10.95
C PRO A 85 34.05 18.18 9.97
N PHE A 86 33.85 18.35 8.66
CA PHE A 86 34.41 17.49 7.62
C PHE A 86 35.39 18.26 6.73
N GLU A 87 36.24 17.50 6.03
CA GLU A 87 37.10 17.96 4.95
C GLU A 87 37.09 16.94 3.80
N LEU A 88 37.28 17.42 2.57
CA LEU A 88 37.35 16.58 1.36
C LEU A 88 38.76 16.00 1.20
N VAL A 89 38.86 14.73 0.78
CA VAL A 89 40.13 14.00 0.74
C VAL A 89 40.90 14.21 -0.58
N ASP A 90 40.22 14.37 -1.72
CA ASP A 90 40.83 14.56 -3.04
C ASP A 90 40.03 15.58 -3.88
N LEU A 91 40.58 16.77 -4.16
CA LEU A 91 39.99 17.77 -5.07
C LEU A 91 40.93 18.02 -6.25
N ASP A 92 40.71 17.34 -7.37
CA ASP A 92 41.44 17.63 -8.62
C ASP A 92 40.95 18.93 -9.30
N SER A 93 39.80 19.51 -8.89
CA SER A 93 39.27 20.76 -9.48
C SER A 93 38.28 21.50 -8.56
N PRO A 94 38.69 22.60 -7.91
CA PRO A 94 37.76 23.46 -7.17
C PRO A 94 36.82 24.19 -8.15
N GLY A 95 35.52 23.89 -8.09
CA GLY A 95 34.48 24.56 -8.89
C GLY A 95 33.42 23.65 -9.53
N THR A 96 33.51 22.33 -9.36
CA THR A 96 32.45 21.39 -9.81
C THR A 96 31.52 21.02 -8.66
N ALA A 97 30.22 20.88 -8.94
CA ALA A 97 29.22 20.46 -7.96
C ALA A 97 29.55 19.06 -7.43
N LEU A 98 29.35 18.85 -6.13
CA LEU A 98 29.72 17.57 -5.49
C LEU A 98 28.87 16.41 -6.04
N SER A 99 29.49 15.23 -6.04
CA SER A 99 28.95 13.98 -6.53
C SER A 99 28.88 12.91 -5.44
N GLU A 100 28.07 11.87 -5.63
CA GLU A 100 28.01 10.71 -4.73
C GLU A 100 29.37 10.02 -4.52
N LYS A 101 30.33 10.19 -5.45
CA LYS A 101 31.65 9.55 -5.41
C LYS A 101 32.66 10.28 -4.54
N ASP A 102 32.38 11.55 -4.22
CA ASP A 102 33.36 12.40 -3.54
C ASP A 102 33.58 11.90 -2.11
N GLN A 103 34.84 11.88 -1.71
CA GLN A 103 35.27 11.34 -0.44
C GLN A 103 35.51 12.44 0.59
N TYR A 104 35.15 12.16 1.83
CA TYR A 104 35.32 13.07 2.94
C TYR A 104 35.77 12.33 4.19
N GLN A 105 36.34 13.09 5.12
CA GLN A 105 36.69 12.59 6.45
C GLN A 105 36.30 13.62 7.52
N VAL A 106 36.13 13.15 8.75
CA VAL A 106 36.00 14.03 9.92
C VAL A 106 37.37 14.68 10.14
N ARG A 107 37.40 16.00 10.35
CA ARG A 107 38.64 16.72 10.64
C ARG A 107 39.35 16.09 11.83
N THR A 108 40.66 15.89 11.70
CA THR A 108 41.49 15.17 12.68
C THR A 108 41.44 15.73 14.11
N VAL A 109 41.08 17.00 14.27
CA VAL A 109 40.94 17.67 15.58
C VAL A 109 39.62 17.34 16.30
N LEU A 110 38.65 16.70 15.65
CA LEU A 110 37.34 16.40 16.21
C LEU A 110 37.19 14.91 16.56
N ASN A 111 36.50 14.62 17.67
CA ASN A 111 36.07 13.27 18.00
C ASN A 111 34.73 12.98 17.31
N VAL A 112 34.73 12.00 16.41
CA VAL A 112 33.53 11.62 15.65
C VAL A 112 32.35 11.18 16.53
N ASP A 113 32.60 10.49 17.66
CA ASP A 113 31.54 10.04 18.57
C ASP A 113 30.89 11.25 19.29
N GLN A 114 31.68 12.29 19.58
CA GLN A 114 31.15 13.55 20.13
C GLN A 114 30.30 14.31 19.10
N VAL A 115 30.74 14.34 17.83
CA VAL A 115 29.97 14.93 16.73
C VAL A 115 28.64 14.18 16.55
N ILE A 116 28.65 12.84 16.58
CA ILE A 116 27.42 12.04 16.51
C ILE A 116 26.46 12.40 17.63
N GLN A 117 26.95 12.46 18.87
CA GLN A 117 26.11 12.75 20.04
C GLN A 117 25.52 14.17 19.98
N GLU A 118 26.35 15.18 19.69
CA GLU A 118 25.92 16.58 19.61
C GLU A 118 24.80 16.77 18.58
N TYR A 119 24.99 16.23 17.37
CA TYR A 119 24.00 16.41 16.30
C TYR A 119 22.78 15.52 16.47
N LEU A 120 22.90 14.36 17.12
CA LEU A 120 21.73 13.57 17.51
C LEU A 120 20.88 14.30 18.56
N ASP A 121 21.50 14.94 19.54
CA ASP A 121 20.78 15.72 20.55
C ASP A 121 20.20 17.00 19.96
N ALA A 122 20.89 17.66 19.03
CA ALA A 122 20.33 18.76 18.26
C ALA A 122 19.11 18.33 17.43
N LEU A 123 19.14 17.14 16.84
CA LEU A 123 18.02 16.58 16.07
C LEU A 123 16.80 16.29 16.94
N LYS A 124 17.02 15.74 18.15
CA LYS A 124 15.97 15.57 19.17
C LYS A 124 15.41 16.93 19.62
N GLY A 125 16.29 17.88 19.91
CA GLY A 125 15.94 19.21 20.41
C GLY A 125 15.22 20.08 19.38
N TRP A 126 15.37 19.82 18.07
CA TRP A 126 14.68 20.56 17.02
C TRP A 126 13.15 20.34 17.05
N HIS A 127 12.71 19.19 17.54
CA HIS A 127 11.29 18.86 17.66
C HIS A 127 10.69 19.46 18.93
N GLN A 128 10.77 20.78 19.12
CA GLN A 128 10.04 21.45 20.20
C GLN A 128 8.56 21.60 19.83
N PRO A 129 7.63 21.33 20.76
CA PRO A 129 6.21 21.56 20.51
C PRO A 129 5.96 23.05 20.17
N PRO A 130 5.09 23.35 19.20
CA PRO A 130 4.72 24.74 18.92
C PRO A 130 4.14 25.38 20.18
N SER A 131 4.42 26.67 20.40
CA SER A 131 3.83 27.42 21.51
C SER A 131 2.30 27.46 21.38
N THR A 132 1.61 26.62 22.15
CA THR A 132 0.15 26.61 22.24
C THR A 132 -0.32 27.58 23.32
N ALA A 133 -1.44 28.24 23.07
CA ALA A 133 -2.04 29.10 24.09
C ALA A 133 -2.63 28.28 25.24
N LYS A 134 -2.49 28.80 26.46
CA LYS A 134 -3.22 28.30 27.63
C LYS A 134 -4.64 28.86 27.60
N ILE A 135 -5.58 28.08 28.11
CA ILE A 135 -6.96 28.53 28.33
C ILE A 135 -6.91 29.62 29.44
N PRO A 136 -7.52 30.82 29.24
CA PRO A 136 -7.56 31.87 30.26
C PRO A 136 -8.07 31.33 31.59
N GLU A 137 -7.50 31.72 32.74
CA GLU A 137 -7.80 31.12 34.06
C GLU A 137 -9.16 31.53 34.65
N SER A 138 -9.73 32.65 34.21
CA SER A 138 -11.01 33.19 34.70
C SER A 138 -11.87 33.75 33.55
N GLY A 139 -13.16 33.94 33.83
CA GLY A 139 -14.14 34.46 32.87
C GLY A 139 -14.63 33.43 31.85
N SER A 140 -15.50 33.90 30.95
CA SER A 140 -16.00 33.12 29.81
C SER A 140 -14.87 32.78 28.84
N VAL A 141 -14.91 31.58 28.27
CA VAL A 141 -13.92 31.14 27.27
C VAL A 141 -14.60 31.04 25.91
N ALA A 142 -14.01 31.68 24.90
CA ALA A 142 -14.44 31.54 23.52
C ALA A 142 -13.38 30.78 22.72
N PHE A 143 -13.81 29.75 22.01
CA PHE A 143 -13.02 29.04 21.01
C PHE A 143 -13.53 29.34 19.61
N LYS A 144 -12.59 29.48 18.67
CA LYS A 144 -12.87 29.62 17.24
C LYS A 144 -12.30 28.43 16.49
N TYR A 145 -13.09 27.88 15.58
CA TYR A 145 -12.63 26.98 14.53
C TYR A 145 -12.66 27.74 13.21
N ILE A 146 -11.48 28.11 12.72
CA ILE A 146 -11.30 28.93 11.52
C ILE A 146 -10.93 28.01 10.35
N THR A 147 -11.72 28.08 9.28
CA THR A 147 -11.45 27.45 7.98
C THR A 147 -11.35 28.53 6.91
N ALA A 148 -10.94 28.18 5.69
CA ALA A 148 -10.92 29.13 4.59
C ALA A 148 -12.31 29.71 4.24
N GLU A 149 -13.39 28.98 4.53
CA GLU A 149 -14.76 29.33 4.15
C GLU A 149 -15.57 29.94 5.29
N ARG A 150 -15.34 29.50 6.53
CA ARG A 150 -16.14 29.88 7.69
C ARG A 150 -15.36 29.89 8.98
N THR A 151 -15.84 30.68 9.95
CA THR A 151 -15.38 30.66 11.34
C THR A 151 -16.54 30.26 12.24
N ARG A 152 -16.44 29.12 12.93
CA ARG A 152 -17.42 28.71 13.96
C ARG A 152 -16.92 29.13 15.35
N THR A 153 -17.84 29.61 16.20
CA THR A 153 -17.52 30.03 17.57
C THR A 153 -18.20 29.12 18.60
N PHE A 154 -17.47 28.80 19.66
CA PHE A 154 -17.95 28.03 20.80
C PHE A 154 -17.70 28.84 22.07
N THR A 155 -18.73 29.16 22.82
CA THR A 155 -18.63 30.01 24.01
C THR A 155 -19.05 29.24 25.24
N ILE A 156 -18.12 29.09 26.18
CA ILE A 156 -18.35 28.48 27.48
C ILE A 156 -18.56 29.61 28.49
N PRO A 157 -19.77 29.77 29.05
CA PRO A 157 -20.06 30.77 30.07
C PRO A 157 -19.18 30.59 31.31
N ALA A 158 -18.98 31.68 32.07
CA ALA A 158 -18.19 31.62 33.30
C ALA A 158 -18.78 30.63 34.33
N GLU A 159 -20.09 30.43 34.33
CA GLU A 159 -20.84 29.52 35.22
C GLU A 159 -20.55 28.04 34.93
N GLU A 160 -20.33 27.67 33.67
CA GLU A 160 -20.05 26.29 33.22
C GLU A 160 -18.56 26.00 33.08
N ARG A 161 -17.71 26.93 33.53
CA ARG A 161 -16.25 26.79 33.45
C ARG A 161 -15.72 25.60 34.23
N SER A 162 -16.43 25.13 35.26
CA SER A 162 -16.09 23.93 36.03
C SER A 162 -16.06 22.66 35.18
N CYS A 163 -16.69 22.64 34.01
CA CYS A 163 -16.66 21.54 33.05
C CYS A 163 -15.32 21.45 32.29
N LEU A 164 -14.49 22.50 32.29
CA LEU A 164 -13.18 22.49 31.66
C LEU A 164 -12.14 21.83 32.57
N PRO A 165 -11.22 21.02 32.02
CA PRO A 165 -10.14 20.44 32.80
C PRO A 165 -9.18 21.54 33.30
N LYS A 166 -8.62 21.33 34.50
CA LYS A 166 -7.69 22.29 35.14
C LYS A 166 -6.30 22.36 34.48
N GLY A 167 -5.98 21.39 33.62
CA GLY A 167 -4.69 21.27 32.94
C GLY A 167 -4.79 20.47 31.66
N ALA A 168 -3.65 20.32 30.97
CA ALA A 168 -3.56 19.44 29.82
C ALA A 168 -3.61 17.97 30.28
N GLU A 169 -4.38 17.16 29.55
CA GLU A 169 -4.54 15.73 29.81
C GLU A 169 -3.80 14.92 28.74
N TYR A 170 -3.34 13.73 29.11
CA TYR A 170 -2.50 12.88 28.26
C TYR A 170 -2.85 11.40 28.48
N LEU A 171 -2.58 10.57 27.48
CA LEU A 171 -2.53 9.11 27.67
C LEU A 171 -1.10 8.67 28.03
N THR A 172 -0.98 7.71 28.94
CA THR A 172 0.29 7.06 29.29
C THR A 172 0.71 6.06 28.21
N ILE A 173 1.97 6.09 27.77
CA ILE A 173 2.56 5.02 26.94
C ILE A 173 3.64 4.32 27.77
N PRO A 174 3.37 3.12 28.31
CA PRO A 174 4.41 2.36 29.01
C PRO A 174 5.42 1.81 28.01
N ASP A 175 6.71 2.08 28.25
CA ASP A 175 7.79 1.39 27.54
C ASP A 175 7.99 0.00 28.14
N VAL A 176 7.99 -1.02 27.29
CA VAL A 176 8.21 -2.41 27.69
C VAL A 176 9.63 -2.85 27.34
N ASP A 177 10.25 -3.52 28.31
CA ASP A 177 11.60 -4.07 28.22
C ASP A 177 11.77 -5.08 27.07
N CYS A 178 13.01 -5.42 26.78
CA CYS A 178 13.33 -6.43 25.78
C CYS A 178 12.88 -7.82 26.28
N LEU A 179 12.12 -8.53 25.44
CA LEU A 179 11.90 -9.96 25.57
C LEU A 179 12.73 -10.66 24.50
N PRO A 180 13.97 -11.08 24.79
CA PRO A 180 14.93 -11.52 23.78
C PRO A 180 14.49 -12.79 23.06
N GLU A 181 13.76 -13.66 23.75
CA GLU A 181 13.25 -14.93 23.24
C GLU A 181 11.86 -15.20 23.82
N VAL A 182 10.97 -15.74 23.00
CA VAL A 182 9.64 -16.19 23.43
C VAL A 182 9.55 -17.69 23.22
N GLU A 183 9.40 -18.43 24.32
CA GLU A 183 9.19 -19.88 24.30
C GLU A 183 7.69 -20.21 24.48
N TRP A 184 7.23 -21.23 23.77
CA TRP A 184 5.95 -21.89 24.00
C TRP A 184 6.14 -23.39 24.18
N ASP A 185 5.47 -23.93 25.21
CA ASP A 185 5.49 -25.34 25.56
C ASP A 185 4.20 -26.03 25.09
N TYR A 186 4.35 -27.18 24.43
CA TYR A 186 3.24 -27.95 23.90
C TYR A 186 2.26 -28.39 24.99
N THR A 187 2.76 -28.82 26.15
CA THR A 187 1.91 -29.32 27.25
C THR A 187 1.05 -28.21 27.84
N THR A 188 1.60 -27.00 27.95
CA THR A 188 0.85 -25.80 28.37
C THR A 188 -0.23 -25.44 27.35
N LEU A 189 0.13 -25.32 26.06
CA LEU A 189 -0.83 -25.02 24.99
C LEU A 189 -1.94 -26.08 24.91
N ARG A 190 -1.59 -27.36 25.07
CA ARG A 190 -2.56 -28.45 25.08
C ARG A 190 -3.49 -28.41 26.30
N SER A 191 -2.98 -27.99 27.45
CA SER A 191 -3.80 -27.77 28.66
C SER A 191 -4.86 -26.69 28.43
N ILE A 192 -4.46 -25.56 27.83
CA ILE A 192 -5.37 -24.48 27.43
C ILE A 192 -6.41 -25.02 26.44
N ALA A 193 -5.98 -25.72 25.39
CA ALA A 193 -6.85 -26.30 24.38
C ALA A 193 -7.90 -27.26 24.97
N LYS A 194 -7.51 -28.15 25.90
CA LYS A 194 -8.43 -29.08 26.57
C LYS A 194 -9.52 -28.35 27.36
N ARG A 195 -9.16 -27.26 28.05
CA ARG A 195 -10.13 -26.46 28.82
C ARG A 195 -11.12 -25.77 27.90
N LEU A 196 -10.67 -25.27 26.75
CA LEU A 196 -11.55 -24.66 25.74
C LEU A 196 -12.48 -25.67 25.09
N ASP A 197 -11.98 -26.86 24.75
CA ASP A 197 -12.78 -27.95 24.16
C ASP A 197 -13.83 -28.50 25.13
N ALA A 198 -13.55 -28.46 26.45
CA ALA A 198 -14.50 -28.83 27.47
C ALA A 198 -15.58 -27.76 27.74
N ALA A 199 -15.35 -26.52 27.32
CA ALA A 199 -16.31 -25.43 27.48
C ALA A 199 -17.28 -25.39 26.29
N ALA A 200 -18.49 -24.86 26.51
CA ALA A 200 -19.48 -24.61 25.45
C ALA A 200 -19.08 -23.40 24.57
N THR A 201 -17.89 -23.44 23.98
CA THR A 201 -17.40 -22.43 23.05
C THR A 201 -17.77 -22.79 21.61
N PRO A 202 -17.80 -21.81 20.66
CA PRO A 202 -18.16 -22.08 19.27
C PRO A 202 -17.24 -23.06 18.52
N HIS A 203 -16.04 -23.32 19.05
CA HIS A 203 -15.06 -24.25 18.50
C HIS A 203 -14.73 -25.34 19.53
N THR A 204 -14.85 -26.61 19.16
CA THR A 204 -14.68 -27.75 20.09
C THR A 204 -13.51 -28.68 19.71
N GLN A 205 -12.64 -28.22 18.80
CA GLN A 205 -11.53 -29.02 18.25
C GLN A 205 -10.17 -28.29 18.36
N HIS A 206 -9.93 -27.61 19.47
CA HIS A 206 -8.68 -26.90 19.74
C HIS A 206 -7.49 -27.86 19.87
N CYS A 207 -7.65 -29.00 20.56
CA CYS A 207 -6.58 -29.98 20.71
C CYS A 207 -6.15 -30.56 19.35
N ALA A 208 -7.11 -30.94 18.50
CA ALA A 208 -6.82 -31.46 17.18
C ALA A 208 -6.12 -30.42 16.29
N SER A 209 -6.56 -29.17 16.34
CA SER A 209 -5.93 -28.06 15.62
C SER A 209 -4.48 -27.83 16.06
N LEU A 210 -4.20 -27.90 17.36
CA LEU A 210 -2.85 -27.80 17.90
C LEU A 210 -1.98 -28.97 17.44
N ASP A 211 -2.45 -30.20 17.58
CA ASP A 211 -1.71 -31.41 17.22
C ASP A 211 -1.33 -31.43 15.73
N ASN A 212 -2.25 -30.98 14.87
CA ASN A 212 -2.04 -30.89 13.42
C ASN A 212 -0.94 -29.91 13.01
N ILE A 213 -0.70 -28.86 13.81
CA ILE A 213 0.24 -27.77 13.45
C ILE A 213 1.55 -27.89 14.21
N TRP A 214 1.50 -28.20 15.50
CA TRP A 214 2.66 -28.13 16.38
C TRP A 214 3.72 -29.20 16.06
N GLY A 215 3.26 -30.37 15.59
CA GLY A 215 4.10 -31.54 15.34
C GLY A 215 4.64 -32.15 16.64
N ASN A 216 5.79 -32.83 16.54
CA ASN A 216 6.32 -33.66 17.64
C ASN A 216 7.24 -32.90 18.61
N ALA A 217 7.42 -31.58 18.45
CA ALA A 217 8.30 -30.80 19.30
C ALA A 217 7.68 -30.53 20.67
N GLY A 218 8.39 -30.80 21.76
CA GLY A 218 7.92 -30.48 23.12
C GLY A 218 7.84 -28.96 23.37
N LYS A 219 8.80 -28.21 22.83
CA LYS A 219 8.91 -26.76 22.97
C LYS A 219 9.39 -26.13 21.66
N ARG A 220 9.05 -24.86 21.44
CA ARG A 220 9.55 -24.04 20.33
C ARG A 220 9.79 -22.62 20.82
N SER A 221 10.84 -21.98 20.33
CA SER A 221 11.20 -20.61 20.70
C SER A 221 11.48 -19.70 19.50
N ALA A 222 11.27 -18.41 19.69
CA ALA A 222 11.41 -17.38 18.67
C ALA A 222 12.14 -16.15 19.24
N ASP A 223 13.25 -15.78 18.61
CA ASP A 223 14.07 -14.64 19.02
C ASP A 223 13.47 -13.28 18.58
N ALA A 224 13.64 -12.26 19.41
CA ALA A 224 13.34 -10.89 19.02
C ALA A 224 14.29 -10.39 17.91
N GLY A 225 13.79 -9.52 17.04
CA GLY A 225 14.54 -8.97 15.91
C GLY A 225 14.32 -9.74 14.60
N SER A 226 13.58 -10.85 14.64
CA SER A 226 13.22 -11.63 13.45
C SER A 226 11.72 -11.61 13.18
N PHE A 227 11.36 -11.68 11.90
CA PHE A 227 10.01 -11.98 11.46
C PHE A 227 9.94 -13.49 11.16
N PHE A 228 9.14 -14.21 11.94
CA PHE A 228 8.90 -15.63 11.76
C PHE A 228 7.61 -15.88 10.97
N ARG A 229 7.50 -17.06 10.35
CA ARG A 229 6.26 -17.53 9.74
C ARG A 229 5.87 -18.93 10.16
N VAL A 230 4.56 -19.12 10.28
CA VAL A 230 3.88 -20.41 10.43
C VAL A 230 3.17 -20.69 9.11
N ASN A 231 3.72 -21.63 8.35
CA ASN A 231 3.20 -22.05 7.07
C ASN A 231 2.39 -23.34 7.23
N ALA A 232 1.08 -23.28 6.98
CA ALA A 232 0.21 -24.47 7.05
C ALA A 232 -1.04 -24.29 6.18
N ALA A 233 -1.54 -25.37 5.59
CA ALA A 233 -2.70 -25.35 4.68
C ALA A 233 -3.97 -24.69 5.31
N THR A 234 -4.91 -24.26 4.47
CA THR A 234 -6.18 -23.70 4.94
C THR A 234 -7.00 -24.77 5.68
N GLY A 235 -7.59 -24.40 6.82
CA GLY A 235 -8.39 -25.32 7.64
C GLY A 235 -7.61 -26.19 8.64
N THR A 236 -6.28 -26.09 8.73
CA THR A 236 -5.47 -26.87 9.69
C THR A 236 -5.49 -26.36 11.14
N GLY A 237 -6.09 -25.18 11.38
CA GLY A 237 -6.18 -24.59 12.73
C GLY A 237 -5.20 -23.46 13.04
N LYS A 238 -4.63 -22.77 12.03
CA LYS A 238 -3.65 -21.67 12.25
C LYS A 238 -4.15 -20.59 13.22
N THR A 239 -5.36 -20.07 12.99
CA THR A 239 -5.98 -19.06 13.85
C THR A 239 -6.17 -19.58 15.27
N VAL A 240 -6.49 -20.87 15.43
CA VAL A 240 -6.63 -21.53 16.74
C VAL A 240 -5.29 -21.54 17.48
N VAL A 241 -4.21 -21.99 16.82
CA VAL A 241 -2.87 -22.00 17.42
C VAL A 241 -2.40 -20.60 17.77
N MET A 242 -2.65 -19.62 16.89
CA MET A 242 -2.37 -18.21 17.17
C MET A 242 -3.11 -17.72 18.43
N SER A 243 -4.40 -18.05 18.58
CA SER A 243 -5.17 -17.72 19.78
C SER A 243 -4.62 -18.39 21.04
N LEU A 244 -4.27 -19.69 20.98
CA LEU A 244 -3.66 -20.40 22.11
C LEU A 244 -2.32 -19.76 22.52
N MET A 245 -1.45 -19.45 21.56
CA MET A 245 -0.17 -18.79 21.80
C MET A 245 -0.34 -17.38 22.38
N GLY A 246 -1.32 -16.63 21.90
CA GLY A 246 -1.65 -15.29 22.39
C GLY A 246 -2.18 -15.30 23.82
N VAL A 247 -3.10 -16.21 24.16
CA VAL A 247 -3.62 -16.34 25.52
C VAL A 247 -2.55 -16.84 26.49
N ASP A 248 -1.71 -17.80 26.09
CA ASP A 248 -0.58 -18.26 26.91
C ASP A 248 0.39 -17.12 27.23
N ALA A 249 0.84 -16.38 26.21
CA ALA A 249 1.78 -15.28 26.39
C ALA A 249 1.20 -14.16 27.27
N ALA A 250 -0.08 -13.81 27.06
CA ALA A 250 -0.78 -12.83 27.88
C ALA A 250 -0.97 -13.31 29.33
N SER A 251 -1.26 -14.59 29.55
CA SER A 251 -1.37 -15.18 30.89
C SER A 251 -0.04 -15.17 31.66
N ARG A 252 1.10 -15.11 30.95
CA ARG A 252 2.44 -14.90 31.51
C ARG A 252 2.80 -13.43 31.73
N GLY A 253 1.87 -12.51 31.49
CA GLY A 253 2.06 -11.07 31.69
C GLY A 253 2.68 -10.33 30.50
N HIS A 254 2.82 -10.97 29.33
CA HIS A 254 3.33 -10.31 28.13
C HIS A 254 2.18 -9.71 27.32
N LYS A 255 2.24 -8.42 27.00
CA LYS A 255 1.25 -7.80 26.11
C LYS A 255 1.40 -8.34 24.68
N VAL A 256 0.27 -8.73 24.07
CA VAL A 256 0.22 -9.33 22.73
C VAL A 256 -0.54 -8.45 21.76
N VAL A 257 0.02 -8.23 20.57
CA VAL A 257 -0.67 -7.60 19.45
C VAL A 257 -1.03 -8.67 18.44
N ILE A 258 -2.31 -8.77 18.09
CA ILE A 258 -2.82 -9.63 17.02
C ILE A 258 -3.25 -8.76 15.85
N ALA A 259 -2.55 -8.86 14.72
CA ALA A 259 -2.86 -8.16 13.50
C ALA A 259 -3.72 -9.04 12.56
N VAL A 260 -4.79 -8.49 12.01
CA VAL A 260 -5.75 -9.21 11.16
C VAL A 260 -6.10 -8.46 9.88
N PRO A 261 -6.61 -9.11 8.81
CA PRO A 261 -6.81 -8.46 7.50
C PRO A 261 -7.79 -7.28 7.49
N GLY A 262 -8.94 -7.42 8.16
CA GLY A 262 -10.06 -6.50 8.02
C GLY A 262 -10.83 -6.25 9.31
N TYR A 263 -11.89 -5.42 9.21
CA TYR A 263 -12.72 -5.04 10.37
C TYR A 263 -13.57 -6.19 10.90
N VAL A 264 -13.99 -7.11 10.02
CA VAL A 264 -14.76 -8.30 10.43
C VAL A 264 -13.88 -9.27 11.19
N GLU A 265 -12.68 -9.54 10.67
CA GLU A 265 -11.72 -10.41 11.32
C GLU A 265 -11.30 -9.81 12.66
N LEU A 266 -11.24 -8.47 12.76
CA LEU A 266 -10.99 -7.76 14.01
C LEU A 266 -12.10 -8.01 15.03
N GLU A 267 -13.37 -7.85 14.67
CA GLU A 267 -14.50 -8.14 15.58
C GLU A 267 -14.57 -9.61 15.99
N ASN A 268 -14.43 -10.51 15.03
CA ASN A 268 -14.46 -11.95 15.29
C ASN A 268 -13.31 -12.38 16.22
N THR A 269 -12.10 -11.88 15.98
CA THR A 269 -10.93 -12.21 16.81
C THR A 269 -11.08 -11.64 18.20
N VAL A 270 -11.57 -10.40 18.37
CA VAL A 270 -11.86 -9.83 19.70
C VAL A 270 -12.88 -10.70 20.44
N ARG A 271 -13.96 -11.11 19.78
CA ARG A 271 -14.97 -12.00 20.38
C ARG A 271 -14.37 -13.33 20.81
N ILE A 272 -13.68 -14.03 19.90
CA ILE A 272 -13.04 -15.33 20.17
C ILE A 272 -12.05 -15.24 21.33
N MET A 273 -11.21 -14.20 21.36
CA MET A 273 -10.22 -14.03 22.43
C MET A 273 -10.87 -13.73 23.78
N ARG A 274 -11.98 -12.98 23.82
CA ARG A 274 -12.77 -12.75 25.05
C ARG A 274 -13.43 -14.01 25.57
N GLU A 275 -14.05 -14.79 24.68
CA GLU A 275 -14.64 -16.08 25.01
C GLU A 275 -13.56 -17.03 25.54
N ALA A 276 -12.42 -17.15 24.85
CA ALA A 276 -11.31 -17.98 25.29
C ALA A 276 -10.76 -17.52 26.65
N ALA A 277 -10.50 -16.23 26.83
CA ALA A 277 -10.04 -15.67 28.08
C ALA A 277 -11.02 -15.93 29.23
N SER A 278 -12.34 -15.81 29.02
CA SER A 278 -13.35 -16.10 30.05
C SER A 278 -13.27 -17.53 30.61
N VAL A 279 -12.79 -18.48 29.81
CA VAL A 279 -12.62 -19.89 30.21
C VAL A 279 -11.26 -20.14 30.85
N VAL A 280 -10.18 -19.63 30.23
CA VAL A 280 -8.82 -20.02 30.64
C VAL A 280 -8.08 -19.01 31.50
N ALA A 281 -8.39 -17.71 31.35
CA ALA A 281 -7.74 -16.60 32.02
C ALA A 281 -8.68 -15.37 32.16
N PRO A 282 -9.68 -15.40 33.07
CA PRO A 282 -10.77 -14.40 33.12
C PRO A 282 -10.33 -12.97 33.41
N GLY A 283 -9.09 -12.77 33.90
CA GLY A 283 -8.52 -11.45 34.19
C GLY A 283 -7.96 -10.71 32.96
N LEU A 284 -7.81 -11.38 31.82
CA LEU A 284 -7.20 -10.76 30.64
C LEU A 284 -8.14 -9.73 29.99
N LYS A 285 -7.60 -8.54 29.74
CA LYS A 285 -8.27 -7.45 29.03
C LYS A 285 -7.97 -7.53 27.53
N ILE A 286 -9.02 -7.54 26.71
CA ILE A 286 -8.91 -7.57 25.24
C ILE A 286 -9.63 -6.38 24.61
N ALA A 287 -8.91 -5.64 23.76
CA ALA A 287 -9.41 -4.42 23.13
C ALA A 287 -9.17 -4.37 21.60
N PRO A 288 -10.13 -3.83 20.82
CA PRO A 288 -9.93 -3.52 19.41
C PRO A 288 -9.15 -2.22 19.22
N LEU A 289 -8.34 -2.15 18.16
CA LEU A 289 -7.67 -0.93 17.72
C LEU A 289 -7.77 -0.75 16.20
N HIS A 290 -8.24 0.41 15.75
CA HIS A 290 -8.26 0.76 14.33
C HIS A 290 -8.12 2.27 14.12
N SER A 291 -8.25 2.76 12.88
CA SER A 291 -8.17 4.20 12.59
C SER A 291 -9.27 4.99 13.30
N ALA A 292 -8.91 6.09 13.95
CA ALA A 292 -9.83 6.97 14.67
C ALA A 292 -10.93 7.55 13.76
N SER A 293 -10.64 7.76 12.47
CA SER A 293 -11.61 8.26 11.48
C SER A 293 -12.78 7.30 11.23
N LYS A 294 -12.66 6.05 11.66
CA LYS A 294 -13.72 5.04 11.53
C LYS A 294 -14.57 4.87 12.79
N ILE A 295 -14.20 5.50 13.91
CA ILE A 295 -14.99 5.45 15.14
C ILE A 295 -16.46 5.85 14.90
N PRO A 296 -16.79 6.94 14.17
CA PRO A 296 -18.18 7.35 13.96
C PRO A 296 -19.02 6.30 13.20
N THR A 297 -18.48 5.80 12.08
CA THR A 297 -19.15 4.77 11.28
C THR A 297 -19.37 3.48 12.08
N ARG A 298 -18.43 3.13 12.96
CA ARG A 298 -18.51 1.93 13.78
C ARG A 298 -19.48 2.11 14.94
N ALA A 299 -19.44 3.23 15.63
CA ALA A 299 -20.41 3.59 16.67
C ALA A 299 -21.86 3.48 16.14
N ALA A 300 -22.13 3.97 14.93
CA ALA A 300 -23.45 3.88 14.31
C ALA A 300 -23.95 2.43 14.08
N LEU A 301 -23.06 1.46 13.84
CA LEU A 301 -23.42 0.05 13.70
C LEU A 301 -23.80 -0.57 15.05
N HIS A 302 -23.09 -0.20 16.12
CA HIS A 302 -23.31 -0.76 17.46
C HIS A 302 -24.47 -0.09 18.20
N PHE A 303 -24.82 1.16 17.89
CA PHE A 303 -25.89 1.90 18.57
C PHE A 303 -27.27 1.22 18.50
N LYS A 304 -27.47 0.29 17.55
CA LYS A 304 -28.68 -0.54 17.41
C LYS A 304 -28.78 -1.65 18.47
N ASN A 305 -27.66 -2.09 19.05
CA ASN A 305 -27.58 -3.14 20.08
C ASN A 305 -27.29 -2.49 21.44
N ARG A 306 -28.32 -1.91 22.07
CA ARG A 306 -28.22 -1.06 23.28
C ARG A 306 -27.95 -1.81 24.59
N SER A 307 -26.87 -2.57 24.75
CA SER A 307 -26.68 -3.29 26.02
C SER A 307 -25.33 -3.20 26.72
N GLU A 308 -24.35 -2.40 26.31
CA GLU A 308 -23.06 -2.36 27.04
C GLU A 308 -22.20 -1.13 26.76
N ASP A 309 -21.26 -0.88 27.67
CA ASP A 309 -20.21 0.14 27.62
C ASP A 309 -19.17 -0.17 26.50
N HIS A 310 -19.37 0.42 25.31
CA HIS A 310 -18.64 0.07 24.10
C HIS A 310 -17.40 0.97 23.87
N PRO A 311 -16.28 0.46 23.31
CA PRO A 311 -15.09 1.26 22.99
C PRO A 311 -15.32 2.39 21.97
N TYR A 312 -16.48 2.44 21.31
CA TYR A 312 -16.82 3.45 20.29
C TYR A 312 -17.86 4.46 20.77
N ASP A 313 -18.31 4.38 22.01
CA ASP A 313 -19.28 5.34 22.54
C ASP A 313 -18.58 6.70 22.76
N TYR A 314 -19.06 7.72 22.04
CA TYR A 314 -18.56 9.07 22.13
C TYR A 314 -19.65 10.10 21.74
N ALA A 315 -19.50 11.34 22.21
CA ALA A 315 -20.37 12.47 21.84
C ALA A 315 -19.58 13.79 21.88
N CYS A 316 -19.74 14.65 20.87
CA CYS A 316 -19.03 15.93 20.82
C CYS A 316 -19.61 16.95 21.82
N LEU A 317 -18.94 17.12 22.97
CA LEU A 317 -19.38 18.05 24.03
C LEU A 317 -19.31 19.53 23.63
N LEU A 318 -18.56 19.89 22.56
CA LEU A 318 -18.53 21.27 22.05
C LEU A 318 -19.86 21.71 21.43
N ASN A 319 -20.70 20.77 20.96
CA ASN A 319 -21.98 21.10 20.34
C ASN A 319 -22.90 21.85 21.32
N ALA A 320 -22.82 21.56 22.61
CA ALA A 320 -23.59 22.24 23.65
C ALA A 320 -23.25 23.74 23.76
N PHE A 321 -22.07 24.15 23.31
CA PHE A 321 -21.55 25.51 23.44
C PHE A 321 -21.49 26.27 22.10
N SER A 322 -22.08 25.74 21.03
CA SER A 322 -22.05 26.37 19.71
C SER A 322 -22.93 27.62 19.67
N THR A 323 -22.41 28.73 19.14
CA THR A 323 -23.19 29.96 18.95
C THR A 323 -24.17 29.88 17.78
N ASP A 324 -23.88 29.04 16.79
CA ASP A 324 -24.58 29.02 15.51
C ASP A 324 -25.73 27.99 15.49
N GLN A 325 -25.97 27.30 16.61
CA GLN A 325 -26.97 26.23 16.84
C GLN A 325 -26.95 25.04 15.86
N GLU A 326 -26.01 25.01 14.92
CA GLU A 326 -25.82 23.92 13.97
C GLU A 326 -24.91 22.83 14.57
N GLU A 327 -25.43 21.61 14.72
CA GLU A 327 -24.63 20.50 15.24
C GLU A 327 -23.44 20.17 14.31
N MET A 328 -22.29 19.88 14.91
CA MET A 328 -21.15 19.34 14.17
C MET A 328 -21.43 17.88 13.76
N PRO A 329 -21.30 17.53 12.47
CA PRO A 329 -21.38 16.14 12.04
C PRO A 329 -20.33 15.25 12.72
N ALA A 330 -20.73 14.04 13.08
CA ALA A 330 -19.83 13.03 13.65
C ALA A 330 -18.63 12.76 12.72
N GLY A 331 -17.41 12.84 13.26
CA GLY A 331 -16.14 12.71 12.53
C GLY A 331 -15.55 14.02 11.97
N SER A 332 -16.25 15.15 12.12
CA SER A 332 -15.79 16.47 11.69
C SER A 332 -15.32 17.38 12.85
N GLU A 333 -15.21 16.82 14.06
CA GLU A 333 -14.91 17.54 15.29
C GLU A 333 -13.56 18.28 15.21
N PRO A 334 -13.46 19.55 15.67
CA PRO A 334 -12.25 20.36 15.48
C PRO A 334 -11.21 20.08 16.56
N CYS A 335 -11.12 18.83 17.05
CA CYS A 335 -10.39 18.45 18.27
C CYS A 335 -8.94 18.94 18.34
N PHE A 336 -8.26 19.11 17.21
CA PHE A 336 -6.86 19.55 17.15
C PHE A 336 -6.67 20.85 16.36
N LYS A 337 -7.77 21.59 16.14
CA LYS A 337 -7.87 22.73 15.22
C LYS A 337 -8.46 23.98 15.87
N LEU A 338 -8.81 23.90 17.16
CA LEU A 338 -9.37 25.02 17.91
C LEU A 338 -8.33 26.11 18.18
N GLN A 339 -8.82 27.35 18.18
CA GLN A 339 -8.08 28.53 18.62
C GLN A 339 -8.84 29.17 19.78
N VAL A 340 -8.13 29.58 20.83
CA VAL A 340 -8.70 30.34 21.93
C VAL A 340 -8.63 31.83 21.61
N VAL A 341 -9.69 32.55 21.92
CA VAL A 341 -9.75 34.02 21.79
C VAL A 341 -9.03 34.64 22.99
N THR A 342 -8.01 35.44 22.73
CA THR A 342 -7.27 36.20 23.73
C THR A 342 -7.38 37.69 23.41
N SER A 343 -8.33 38.39 24.02
CA SER A 343 -8.45 39.85 23.90
C SER A 343 -8.22 40.51 25.26
N LYS A 344 -7.43 41.59 25.30
CA LYS A 344 -7.46 42.56 26.40
C LYS A 344 -8.63 43.53 26.16
N PRO A 345 -9.24 44.13 27.20
CA PRO A 345 -10.23 45.19 27.00
C PRO A 345 -9.64 46.30 26.11
N ASN A 346 -10.33 46.71 25.05
CA ASN A 346 -9.93 47.72 24.04
C ASN A 346 -8.79 47.37 23.05
N SER A 347 -8.42 46.10 22.84
CA SER A 347 -7.49 45.69 21.76
C SER A 347 -8.20 44.92 20.64
N GLN A 348 -7.63 44.91 19.43
CA GLN A 348 -8.04 43.97 18.37
C GLN A 348 -8.03 42.53 18.88
N GLU A 349 -9.04 41.76 18.51
CA GLU A 349 -9.18 40.35 18.88
C GLU A 349 -8.00 39.55 18.34
N THR A 350 -7.27 38.85 19.21
CA THR A 350 -6.20 37.94 18.78
C THR A 350 -6.59 36.51 19.11
N THR A 351 -6.38 35.60 18.17
CA THR A 351 -6.62 34.16 18.38
C THR A 351 -5.29 33.42 18.42
N LYS A 352 -5.23 32.37 19.25
CA LYS A 352 -4.06 31.48 19.32
C LYS A 352 -4.50 30.03 19.35
N ARG A 353 -3.76 29.16 18.67
CA ARG A 353 -4.06 27.73 18.63
C ARG A 353 -3.82 27.07 19.99
N ILE A 354 -4.74 26.20 20.41
CA ILE A 354 -4.55 25.31 21.57
C ILE A 354 -4.08 23.93 21.09
N SER A 355 -3.49 23.13 21.98
CA SER A 355 -2.96 21.80 21.66
C SER A 355 -4.06 20.85 21.19
N HIS A 356 -5.14 20.76 21.96
CA HIS A 356 -6.32 19.95 21.66
C HIS A 356 -7.57 20.53 22.34
N CYS A 357 -8.74 19.98 21.99
CA CYS A 357 -10.01 20.30 22.61
C CYS A 357 -9.98 19.93 24.10
N PRO A 358 -10.47 20.82 25.00
CA PRO A 358 -10.50 20.56 26.43
C PRO A 358 -11.40 19.37 26.80
N PHE A 359 -12.38 19.00 25.97
CA PHE A 359 -13.26 17.87 26.22
C PHE A 359 -12.76 16.55 25.63
N LEU A 360 -11.57 16.51 25.02
CA LEU A 360 -11.08 15.35 24.27
C LEU A 360 -11.09 14.04 25.10
N PHE A 361 -10.76 14.13 26.38
CA PHE A 361 -10.62 12.97 27.27
C PHE A 361 -11.93 12.59 27.99
N THR A 362 -12.94 13.47 27.96
CA THR A 362 -14.24 13.24 28.60
C THR A 362 -15.35 12.94 27.60
N CYS A 363 -15.15 13.26 26.32
CA CYS A 363 -16.16 13.09 25.26
C CYS A 363 -16.23 11.66 24.67
N GLY A 364 -15.40 10.73 25.15
CA GLY A 364 -15.34 9.33 24.68
C GLY A 364 -14.45 9.10 23.45
N GLN A 365 -13.97 10.15 22.77
CA GLN A 365 -13.17 10.04 21.55
C GLN A 365 -11.84 9.26 21.75
N THR A 366 -11.28 9.31 22.96
CA THR A 366 -10.00 8.64 23.33
C THR A 366 -10.18 7.21 23.81
N LYS A 367 -11.43 6.77 24.08
CA LYS A 367 -11.76 5.53 24.79
C LYS A 367 -11.19 4.26 24.14
N MET A 368 -11.27 4.14 22.81
CA MET A 368 -10.68 3.02 22.08
C MET A 368 -9.16 2.93 22.29
N MET A 369 -8.46 4.07 22.18
CA MET A 369 -7.00 4.11 22.35
C MET A 369 -6.62 3.81 23.81
N ALA A 370 -7.30 4.42 24.78
CA ALA A 370 -7.05 4.19 26.20
C ALA A 370 -7.24 2.70 26.56
N ARG A 371 -8.35 2.09 26.13
CA ARG A 371 -8.60 0.65 26.34
C ARG A 371 -7.57 -0.24 25.65
N ALA A 372 -7.09 0.13 24.47
CA ALA A 372 -6.04 -0.63 23.79
C ALA A 372 -4.70 -0.56 24.56
N LEU A 373 -4.35 0.61 25.12
CA LEU A 373 -3.14 0.75 25.92
C LEU A 373 -3.20 -0.04 27.23
N GLU A 374 -4.38 -0.17 27.84
CA GLU A 374 -4.59 -0.96 29.06
C GLU A 374 -4.77 -2.47 28.82
N ALA A 375 -4.98 -2.89 27.57
CA ALA A 375 -5.26 -4.29 27.25
C ALA A 375 -4.01 -5.18 27.31
N ASP A 376 -4.21 -6.43 27.73
CA ASP A 376 -3.19 -7.49 27.64
C ASP A 376 -3.10 -8.03 26.21
N ILE A 377 -4.22 -8.01 25.48
CA ILE A 377 -4.29 -8.41 24.06
C ILE A 377 -4.96 -7.31 23.24
N ILE A 378 -4.23 -6.79 22.26
CA ILE A 378 -4.70 -5.77 21.32
C ILE A 378 -4.95 -6.44 19.97
N VAL A 379 -6.16 -6.28 19.43
CA VAL A 379 -6.48 -6.76 18.07
C VAL A 379 -6.58 -5.56 17.12
N ILE A 380 -5.74 -5.55 16.08
CA ILE A 380 -5.62 -4.44 15.13
C ILE A 380 -5.72 -4.94 13.69
N ASN A 381 -6.31 -4.16 12.79
CA ASN A 381 -6.31 -4.53 11.37
C ASN A 381 -5.01 -4.12 10.64
N HIS A 382 -4.62 -4.83 9.58
CA HIS A 382 -3.37 -4.62 8.82
C HIS A 382 -3.18 -3.18 8.38
N HIS A 383 -4.25 -2.57 7.88
CA HIS A 383 -4.22 -1.21 7.38
C HIS A 383 -3.96 -0.19 8.50
N ALA A 384 -4.59 -0.34 9.67
CA ALA A 384 -4.35 0.49 10.84
C ALA A 384 -2.96 0.26 11.43
N LEU A 385 -2.46 -0.99 11.41
CA LEU A 385 -1.10 -1.31 11.85
C LEU A 385 -0.06 -0.54 11.02
N LEU A 386 -0.17 -0.58 9.69
CA LEU A 386 0.83 -0.02 8.78
C LEU A 386 0.71 1.47 8.51
N SER A 387 -0.50 2.05 8.67
CA SER A 387 -0.76 3.44 8.25
C SER A 387 -1.65 4.23 9.20
N GLY A 388 -2.08 3.62 10.31
CA GLY A 388 -2.87 4.31 11.33
C GLY A 388 -2.02 5.32 12.08
N THR A 389 -2.59 6.50 12.33
CA THR A 389 -1.99 7.55 13.15
C THR A 389 -3.00 8.07 14.17
N SER A 390 -2.49 8.60 15.28
CA SER A 390 -3.25 9.25 16.34
C SER A 390 -2.68 10.63 16.62
N ARG A 391 -3.55 11.61 16.82
CA ARG A 391 -3.18 12.96 17.30
C ARG A 391 -3.45 13.13 18.80
N ILE A 392 -3.99 12.11 19.45
CA ILE A 392 -4.24 12.12 20.90
C ILE A 392 -2.88 12.33 21.60
N PRO A 393 -2.78 13.29 22.52
CA PRO A 393 -1.50 13.60 23.16
C PRO A 393 -1.16 12.53 24.22
N PHE A 394 0.12 12.23 24.30
CA PHE A 394 0.73 11.28 25.24
C PHE A 394 1.67 12.00 26.22
N GLU A 395 2.02 11.35 27.33
CA GLU A 395 2.89 11.95 28.37
C GLU A 395 4.26 12.43 27.86
N ASP A 396 4.76 11.84 26.78
CA ASP A 396 6.03 12.21 26.15
C ASP A 396 5.89 13.17 24.95
N SER A 397 4.71 13.78 24.75
CA SER A 397 4.44 14.70 23.64
C SER A 397 5.35 15.92 23.63
N ASP A 398 5.89 16.32 24.78
CA ASP A 398 6.86 17.42 24.87
C ASP A 398 8.21 17.06 24.24
N LYS A 399 8.58 15.78 24.24
CA LYS A 399 9.81 15.26 23.63
C LYS A 399 9.60 14.87 22.18
N LEU A 400 8.39 14.44 21.85
CA LEU A 400 8.03 13.87 20.55
C LEU A 400 6.69 14.44 20.07
N PRO A 401 6.67 15.73 19.68
CA PRO A 401 5.45 16.40 19.30
C PRO A 401 4.87 15.87 17.99
N GLY A 402 3.56 16.01 17.85
CA GLY A 402 2.83 15.73 16.62
C GLY A 402 2.13 14.37 16.60
N PRO A 403 1.54 13.99 15.44
CA PRO A 403 0.84 12.73 15.31
C PRO A 403 1.77 11.53 15.49
N ARG A 404 1.29 10.52 16.21
CA ARG A 404 2.01 9.27 16.50
C ARG A 404 1.44 8.14 15.66
N SER A 405 2.29 7.29 15.10
CA SER A 405 1.78 6.13 14.37
C SER A 405 1.32 5.03 15.32
N LEU A 406 0.36 4.20 14.90
CA LEU A 406 -0.10 3.10 15.74
C LEU A 406 0.97 2.03 15.95
N ILE A 407 1.75 1.66 14.92
CA ILE A 407 2.85 0.70 15.10
C ILE A 407 3.90 1.22 16.09
N GLU A 408 4.19 2.53 16.10
CA GLU A 408 5.15 3.12 17.04
C GLU A 408 4.69 2.93 18.49
N ILE A 409 3.41 3.23 18.75
CA ILE A 409 2.80 3.02 20.07
C ILE A 409 2.86 1.54 20.45
N LEU A 410 2.54 0.65 19.52
CA LEU A 410 2.52 -0.79 19.76
C LEU A 410 3.93 -1.36 19.96
N LEU A 411 4.93 -0.93 19.20
CA LEU A 411 6.32 -1.37 19.35
C LEU A 411 6.88 -0.95 20.72
N ARG A 412 6.43 0.18 21.28
CA ARG A 412 6.81 0.57 22.64
C ARG A 412 6.13 -0.27 23.72
N THR A 413 4.86 -0.61 23.50
CA THR A 413 3.98 -1.18 24.54
C THR A 413 3.84 -2.70 24.51
N ALA A 414 4.26 -3.38 23.44
CA ALA A 414 4.10 -4.82 23.29
C ALA A 414 5.38 -5.52 22.78
N PRO A 415 5.83 -6.61 23.42
CA PRO A 415 6.97 -7.41 22.96
C PRO A 415 6.62 -8.39 21.81
N ILE A 416 5.35 -8.80 21.69
CA ILE A 416 4.89 -9.91 20.85
C ILE A 416 3.86 -9.46 19.82
N PHE A 417 4.13 -9.75 18.54
CA PHE A 417 3.23 -9.48 17.41
C PHE A 417 2.90 -10.76 16.68
N LEU A 418 1.61 -11.13 16.67
CA LEU A 418 1.07 -12.24 15.90
C LEU A 418 0.27 -11.68 14.73
N VAL A 419 0.53 -12.11 13.50
CA VAL A 419 -0.08 -11.56 12.28
C VAL A 419 -0.82 -12.67 11.56
N ASP A 420 -2.14 -12.60 11.50
CA ASP A 420 -2.93 -13.50 10.65
C ASP A 420 -2.86 -13.05 9.19
N GLU A 421 -2.83 -13.99 8.24
CA GLU A 421 -2.59 -13.74 6.81
C GLU A 421 -1.42 -12.78 6.54
N ILE A 422 -0.20 -13.16 6.92
CA ILE A 422 1.02 -12.34 6.71
C ILE A 422 1.24 -11.88 5.26
N ASP A 423 0.83 -12.71 4.30
CA ASP A 423 0.85 -12.37 2.87
C ASP A 423 -0.22 -11.31 2.51
N GLY A 424 -1.32 -11.25 3.26
CA GLY A 424 -2.27 -10.15 3.27
C GLY A 424 -1.70 -8.85 3.85
N LEU A 425 -0.85 -8.94 4.88
CA LEU A 425 -0.13 -7.78 5.40
C LEU A 425 0.84 -7.21 4.35
N LEU A 426 1.60 -8.08 3.66
CA LEU A 426 2.49 -7.66 2.56
C LEU A 426 1.71 -7.01 1.41
N LYS A 427 0.58 -7.60 1.00
CA LYS A 427 -0.27 -6.98 -0.03
C LYS A 427 -0.76 -5.58 0.39
N THR A 428 -1.13 -5.42 1.66
CA THR A 428 -1.54 -4.12 2.22
C THR A 428 -0.38 -3.12 2.20
N ALA A 429 0.85 -3.55 2.50
CA ALA A 429 2.04 -2.71 2.42
C ALA A 429 2.31 -2.25 0.97
N ILE A 430 2.17 -3.14 -0.01
CA ILE A 430 2.33 -2.81 -1.44
C ILE A 430 1.27 -1.78 -1.88
N ASP A 431 0.01 -1.99 -1.50
CA ASP A 431 -1.09 -1.11 -1.86
C ASP A 431 -0.95 0.29 -1.25
N ASN A 432 -0.37 0.41 -0.05
CA ASN A 432 -0.04 1.71 0.55
C ASN A 432 1.13 2.43 -0.14
N SER A 433 1.93 1.70 -0.92
CA SER A 433 3.12 2.19 -1.61
C SER A 433 2.87 2.59 -3.08
N ALA A 434 1.69 2.28 -3.60
CA ALA A 434 1.22 2.70 -4.91
C ALA A 434 0.10 3.74 -4.76
N LEU A 435 0.22 4.85 -5.47
CA LEU A 435 -0.64 6.02 -5.31
C LEU A 435 -1.34 6.34 -6.61
N SER A 436 -2.55 6.90 -6.54
CA SER A 436 -3.23 7.43 -7.72
C SER A 436 -3.92 8.74 -7.41
N LEU A 437 -3.74 9.71 -8.31
CA LEU A 437 -4.44 10.99 -8.31
C LEU A 437 -5.02 11.24 -9.69
N GLN A 438 -6.31 11.55 -9.73
CA GLN A 438 -6.95 12.01 -10.95
C GLN A 438 -6.51 13.43 -11.25
N LEU A 439 -5.92 13.66 -12.43
CA LEU A 439 -5.49 14.98 -12.86
C LEU A 439 -6.66 15.73 -13.52
N GLY A 440 -7.45 15.05 -14.36
CA GLY A 440 -8.69 15.62 -14.93
C GLY A 440 -9.11 15.05 -16.30
N ASN A 441 -10.22 15.60 -16.79
CA ASN A 441 -10.68 15.68 -18.19
C ASN A 441 -11.73 16.82 -18.29
N ILE A 442 -12.13 17.18 -19.52
CA ILE A 442 -13.27 18.05 -19.84
C ILE A 442 -14.51 17.67 -19.00
N GLY A 443 -14.88 18.55 -18.05
CA GLY A 443 -16.16 18.49 -17.34
C GLY A 443 -16.20 17.74 -16.00
N GLU A 444 -15.11 17.09 -15.55
CA GLU A 444 -15.10 16.41 -14.24
C GLU A 444 -14.52 17.30 -13.13
N ASP A 445 -15.23 17.36 -11.99
CA ASP A 445 -14.83 18.13 -10.80
C ASP A 445 -13.79 17.34 -9.97
N SER A 446 -12.57 17.19 -10.49
CA SER A 446 -11.49 16.47 -9.80
C SER A 446 -11.04 17.26 -8.55
N PRO A 447 -10.53 16.60 -7.48
CA PRO A 447 -10.01 17.29 -6.30
C PRO A 447 -8.88 18.28 -6.64
N LEU A 448 -8.10 17.98 -7.68
CA LEU A 448 -7.05 18.86 -8.18
C LEU A 448 -7.64 20.13 -8.82
N MET A 449 -8.69 19.98 -9.63
CA MET A 449 -9.39 21.10 -10.26
C MET A 449 -10.16 21.94 -9.24
N GLN A 450 -10.77 21.30 -8.24
CA GLN A 450 -11.43 21.98 -7.12
C GLN A 450 -10.44 22.80 -6.30
N LEU A 451 -9.26 22.25 -6.00
CA LEU A 451 -8.17 22.99 -5.36
C LEU A 451 -7.71 24.18 -6.23
N PHE A 452 -7.52 23.97 -7.53
CA PHE A 452 -7.13 25.03 -8.47
C PHE A 452 -8.15 26.17 -8.49
N ARG A 453 -9.44 25.87 -8.64
CA ARG A 453 -10.53 26.87 -8.61
C ARG A 453 -10.58 27.61 -7.28
N THR A 454 -10.40 26.90 -6.17
CA THR A 454 -10.38 27.48 -4.82
C THR A 454 -9.27 28.53 -4.69
N LEU A 455 -8.04 28.20 -5.11
CA LEU A 455 -6.89 29.10 -5.02
C LEU A 455 -6.96 30.26 -6.02
N VAL A 456 -7.47 30.03 -7.23
CA VAL A 456 -7.63 31.09 -8.24
C VAL A 456 -8.74 32.07 -7.86
N SER A 457 -9.82 31.60 -7.23
CA SER A 457 -10.93 32.45 -6.78
C SER A 457 -10.57 33.22 -5.50
N ASN A 458 -9.84 32.58 -4.58
CA ASN A 458 -9.35 33.19 -3.34
C ASN A 458 -7.91 33.68 -3.48
N ARG A 459 -7.65 34.67 -4.35
CA ARG A 459 -6.33 35.32 -4.44
C ARG A 459 -5.94 36.14 -3.20
N SER A 460 -6.83 36.20 -2.22
CA SER A 460 -6.64 36.80 -0.90
C SER A 460 -5.49 36.14 -0.13
N ARG A 461 -4.84 36.88 0.79
CA ARG A 461 -3.79 36.33 1.66
C ARG A 461 -4.32 35.14 2.46
N ILE A 462 -3.79 33.94 2.21
CA ILE A 462 -3.98 32.78 3.09
C ILE A 462 -3.09 33.00 4.33
N PRO A 463 -3.67 33.10 5.54
CA PRO A 463 -2.87 33.34 6.74
C PRO A 463 -1.77 32.28 6.92
N GLY A 464 -0.52 32.73 7.10
CA GLY A 464 0.62 31.84 7.35
C GLY A 464 1.29 31.23 6.11
N ILE A 465 0.88 31.61 4.89
CA ILE A 465 1.54 31.20 3.64
C ILE A 465 2.10 32.44 2.94
N ASP A 466 3.35 32.34 2.46
CA ASP A 466 4.01 33.40 1.71
C ASP A 466 3.52 33.48 0.26
N ASN A 467 3.55 34.69 -0.31
CA ASN A 467 3.11 34.92 -1.68
C ASN A 467 3.89 34.11 -2.72
N SER A 468 5.17 33.80 -2.46
CA SER A 468 5.99 33.05 -3.41
C SER A 468 5.53 31.59 -3.52
N SER A 469 5.17 30.95 -2.39
CA SER A 469 4.56 29.61 -2.38
C SER A 469 3.18 29.59 -3.03
N ILE A 470 2.37 30.64 -2.83
CA ILE A 470 1.08 30.79 -3.53
C ILE A 470 1.28 30.81 -5.05
N LEU A 471 2.27 31.56 -5.55
CA LEU A 471 2.56 31.59 -6.98
C LEU A 471 3.07 30.23 -7.49
N ARG A 472 4.00 29.57 -6.77
CA ARG A 472 4.53 28.26 -7.17
C ARG A 472 3.45 27.19 -7.23
N ILE A 473 2.55 27.12 -6.24
CA ILE A 473 1.46 26.13 -6.25
C ILE A 473 0.45 26.42 -7.37
N ILE A 474 0.09 27.70 -7.60
CA ILE A 474 -0.84 28.06 -8.67
C ILE A 474 -0.25 27.69 -10.03
N TRP A 475 1.04 27.95 -10.24
CA TRP A 475 1.72 27.57 -11.48
C TRP A 475 1.73 26.05 -11.66
N ALA A 476 2.13 25.29 -10.64
CA ALA A 476 2.15 23.84 -10.71
C ALA A 476 0.75 23.23 -10.97
N LEU A 477 -0.30 23.79 -10.35
CA LEU A 477 -1.70 23.40 -10.60
C LEU A 477 -2.15 23.76 -12.01
N THR A 478 -1.81 24.97 -12.48
CA THR A 478 -2.12 25.45 -13.84
C THR A 478 -1.50 24.51 -14.86
N TYR A 479 -0.21 24.20 -14.71
CA TYR A 479 0.50 23.30 -15.62
C TYR A 479 -0.09 21.89 -15.60
N CYS A 480 -0.41 21.35 -14.43
CA CYS A 480 -1.05 20.04 -14.36
C CYS A 480 -2.45 20.03 -15.03
N CYS A 481 -3.30 21.02 -14.75
CA CYS A 481 -4.67 21.02 -15.27
C CYS A 481 -4.70 21.35 -16.78
N VAL A 482 -4.04 22.43 -17.20
CA VAL A 482 -4.08 22.91 -18.58
C VAL A 482 -3.40 21.94 -19.55
N SER A 483 -2.21 21.43 -19.20
CA SER A 483 -1.50 20.49 -20.08
C SER A 483 -2.25 19.16 -20.23
N VAL A 484 -2.93 18.70 -19.17
CA VAL A 484 -3.77 17.50 -19.24
C VAL A 484 -4.98 17.74 -20.14
N ASP A 485 -5.69 18.86 -19.98
CA ASP A 485 -6.85 19.19 -20.82
C ASP A 485 -6.46 19.31 -22.29
N GLN A 486 -5.36 19.99 -22.61
CA GLN A 486 -4.85 20.10 -23.99
C GLN A 486 -4.48 18.73 -24.56
N LEU A 487 -3.77 17.89 -23.80
CA LEU A 487 -3.36 16.56 -24.23
C LEU A 487 -4.58 15.66 -24.51
N MET A 488 -5.59 15.68 -23.62
CA MET A 488 -6.82 14.90 -23.80
C MET A 488 -7.64 15.41 -24.98
N ASN A 489 -7.75 16.73 -25.17
CA ASN A 489 -8.40 17.33 -26.34
C ASN A 489 -7.73 16.92 -27.67
N LEU A 490 -6.40 16.98 -27.73
CA LEU A 490 -5.64 16.55 -28.91
C LEU A 490 -5.90 15.08 -29.25
N GLN A 491 -5.92 14.24 -28.22
CA GLN A 491 -6.19 12.81 -28.36
C GLN A 491 -7.62 12.57 -28.85
N GLN A 492 -8.63 13.22 -28.25
CA GLN A 492 -10.04 13.07 -28.61
C GLN A 492 -10.29 13.51 -30.07
N ARG A 493 -9.63 14.59 -30.51
CA ARG A 493 -9.64 15.08 -31.89
C ARG A 493 -8.72 14.29 -32.85
N ARG A 494 -8.09 13.21 -32.37
CA ARG A 494 -7.25 12.29 -33.15
C ARG A 494 -5.99 12.92 -33.78
N TYR A 495 -5.40 13.92 -33.14
CA TYR A 495 -4.09 14.47 -33.56
C TYR A 495 -2.94 13.50 -33.33
N PHE A 496 -3.10 12.56 -32.39
CA PHE A 496 -2.22 11.42 -32.15
C PHE A 496 -3.01 10.26 -31.55
N GLU A 497 -2.45 9.06 -31.60
CA GLU A 497 -3.04 7.88 -30.97
C GLU A 497 -2.41 7.62 -29.59
N TRP A 498 -3.25 7.44 -28.57
CA TRP A 498 -2.77 7.00 -27.26
C TRP A 498 -2.27 5.55 -27.34
N PRO A 499 -1.10 5.21 -26.78
CA PRO A 499 -0.59 3.84 -26.77
C PRO A 499 -1.60 2.87 -26.12
N LYS A 500 -1.69 1.64 -26.61
CA LYS A 500 -2.53 0.58 -26.00
C LYS A 500 -1.95 0.03 -24.68
N LYS A 501 -1.41 0.89 -23.82
CA LYS A 501 -0.87 0.59 -22.48
C LYS A 501 -1.85 1.08 -21.42
N GLU A 502 -1.97 0.35 -20.31
CA GLU A 502 -2.73 0.81 -19.16
C GLU A 502 -2.03 2.01 -18.49
N THR A 503 -0.70 1.91 -18.33
CA THR A 503 0.17 2.94 -17.78
C THR A 503 1.24 3.35 -18.79
N THR A 504 1.27 4.63 -19.15
CA THR A 504 2.31 5.26 -19.98
C THR A 504 3.30 6.00 -19.10
N TRP A 505 4.60 5.86 -19.38
CA TRP A 505 5.67 6.58 -18.68
C TRP A 505 6.27 7.60 -19.64
N ALA A 506 6.73 8.74 -19.13
CA ALA A 506 7.37 9.76 -19.97
C ALA A 506 8.48 9.15 -20.84
N GLN A 507 9.37 8.36 -20.23
CA GLN A 507 10.52 7.72 -20.89
C GLN A 507 10.22 6.33 -21.48
N ALA A 508 8.96 5.90 -21.58
CA ALA A 508 8.63 4.52 -21.96
C ALA A 508 9.12 4.12 -23.37
N ASP A 509 9.14 5.09 -24.30
CA ASP A 509 9.52 4.88 -25.69
C ASP A 509 10.91 5.47 -26.01
N ASP A 510 11.73 5.88 -25.04
CA ASP A 510 13.05 6.49 -25.31
C ASP A 510 13.94 5.57 -26.17
N GLY A 511 13.92 4.26 -25.90
CA GLY A 511 14.63 3.28 -26.74
C GLY A 511 14.11 3.23 -28.18
N TYR A 512 12.79 3.32 -28.36
CA TYR A 512 12.14 3.34 -29.68
C TYR A 512 12.42 4.64 -30.43
N ILE A 513 12.33 5.80 -29.76
CA ILE A 513 12.62 7.12 -30.33
C ILE A 513 14.08 7.18 -30.78
N LYS A 514 15.03 6.77 -29.91
CA LYS A 514 16.45 6.73 -30.24
C LYS A 514 16.73 5.85 -31.45
N ALA A 515 16.13 4.67 -31.52
CA ALA A 515 16.32 3.75 -32.63
C ALA A 515 15.74 4.28 -33.95
N LYS A 516 14.58 4.95 -33.92
CA LYS A 516 13.93 5.48 -35.12
C LYS A 516 14.54 6.78 -35.63
N LEU A 517 15.06 7.63 -34.74
CA LEU A 517 15.75 8.86 -35.08
C LEU A 517 17.26 8.69 -35.25
N ASP A 518 17.81 7.52 -34.91
CA ASP A 518 19.25 7.22 -34.89
C ASP A 518 20.08 8.21 -34.06
N ILE A 519 19.62 8.45 -32.82
CA ILE A 519 20.20 9.44 -31.90
C ILE A 519 20.66 8.84 -30.57
N SER A 520 21.62 9.52 -29.94
CA SER A 520 22.07 9.19 -28.58
C SER A 520 21.05 9.62 -27.52
N ALA A 521 21.22 9.14 -26.28
CA ALA A 521 20.37 9.55 -25.16
C ALA A 521 20.52 11.04 -24.83
N GLU A 522 21.75 11.56 -24.90
CA GLU A 522 22.08 12.97 -24.69
C GLU A 522 21.41 13.86 -25.74
N THR A 523 21.39 13.39 -26.99
CA THR A 523 20.74 14.10 -28.10
C THR A 523 19.22 14.15 -27.90
N LEU A 524 18.59 13.05 -27.49
CA LEU A 524 17.16 13.01 -27.17
C LEU A 524 16.81 14.01 -26.05
N GLU A 525 17.59 14.06 -24.98
CA GLU A 525 17.40 15.04 -23.90
C GLU A 525 17.58 16.49 -24.38
N ALA A 526 18.54 16.73 -25.28
CA ALA A 526 18.79 18.04 -25.85
C ALA A 526 17.65 18.54 -26.76
N LEU A 527 16.90 17.64 -27.42
CA LEU A 527 15.73 17.98 -28.25
C LEU A 527 14.61 18.67 -27.45
N TYR A 528 14.52 18.43 -26.15
CA TYR A 528 13.50 19.02 -25.27
C TYR A 528 14.02 20.16 -24.38
N ARG A 529 15.26 20.64 -24.57
CA ARG A 529 15.83 21.74 -23.78
C ARG A 529 15.99 23.00 -24.62
N SER A 530 15.63 24.15 -24.06
CA SER A 530 16.00 25.47 -24.59
C SER A 530 17.48 25.78 -24.31
N GLY A 531 18.23 26.37 -25.26
CA GLY A 531 19.62 26.86 -25.04
C GLY A 531 20.70 26.30 -25.97
N ASN A 532 21.97 26.27 -25.53
CA ASN A 532 23.15 25.92 -26.35
C ASN A 532 23.44 24.41 -26.45
N ALA A 533 22.48 23.54 -26.12
CA ALA A 533 22.69 22.09 -26.25
C ALA A 533 22.95 21.73 -27.72
N SER A 534 24.07 21.05 -28.00
CA SER A 534 24.46 20.64 -29.35
C SER A 534 23.51 19.56 -29.85
N VAL A 535 22.79 19.85 -30.92
CA VAL A 535 21.90 18.92 -31.62
C VAL A 535 22.29 18.93 -33.11
N PRO A 536 22.23 17.79 -33.83
CA PRO A 536 22.51 17.77 -35.27
C PRO A 536 21.66 18.78 -36.05
N LYS A 537 22.26 19.44 -37.06
CA LYS A 537 21.59 20.51 -37.85
C LYS A 537 20.24 20.08 -38.43
N HIS A 538 20.14 18.83 -38.91
CA HIS A 538 18.91 18.30 -39.49
C HIS A 538 17.77 18.10 -38.47
N LEU A 539 18.07 18.11 -37.16
CA LEU A 539 17.07 17.99 -36.08
C LEU A 539 16.72 19.34 -35.43
N MET A 540 17.24 20.47 -35.92
CA MET A 540 16.96 21.79 -35.33
C MET A 540 15.48 22.16 -35.38
N ALA A 541 14.82 21.98 -36.54
CA ALA A 541 13.39 22.23 -36.67
C ALA A 541 12.55 21.30 -35.77
N LEU A 542 13.01 20.04 -35.61
CA LEU A 542 12.37 19.11 -34.67
C LEU A 542 12.51 19.61 -33.22
N ARG A 543 13.69 20.09 -32.83
CA ARG A 543 13.93 20.66 -31.49
C ARG A 543 13.03 21.86 -31.22
N GLU A 544 12.91 22.79 -32.15
CA GLU A 544 12.06 23.99 -32.00
C GLU A 544 10.61 23.60 -31.71
N ASN A 545 10.07 22.59 -32.41
CA ASN A 545 8.76 22.04 -32.13
C ASN A 545 8.72 21.27 -30.79
N LEU A 546 9.73 20.46 -30.46
CA LEU A 546 9.72 19.62 -29.26
C LEU A 546 9.85 20.39 -27.94
N VAL A 547 10.48 21.57 -27.96
CA VAL A 547 10.53 22.47 -26.80
C VAL A 547 9.14 22.90 -26.36
N TYR A 548 8.20 23.13 -27.29
CA TYR A 548 6.81 23.48 -26.99
C TYR A 548 6.15 22.46 -26.04
N TRP A 549 6.30 21.17 -26.31
CA TRP A 549 5.67 20.11 -25.51
C TRP A 549 6.19 20.05 -24.06
N ARG A 550 7.33 20.67 -23.78
CA ARG A 550 7.91 20.79 -22.43
C ARG A 550 7.64 22.15 -21.78
N THR A 551 7.37 23.21 -22.53
CA THR A 551 7.14 24.56 -21.96
C THR A 551 5.68 24.96 -21.95
N ASN A 552 4.87 24.33 -22.79
CA ASN A 552 3.48 24.69 -23.05
C ASN A 552 3.29 26.19 -23.37
N ASP A 553 4.08 26.71 -24.30
CA ASP A 553 4.09 28.12 -24.67
C ASP A 553 2.68 28.61 -25.09
N PRO A 554 2.07 29.57 -24.37
CA PRO A 554 0.73 30.05 -24.67
C PRO A 554 0.60 30.74 -26.04
N ALA A 555 1.69 31.14 -26.68
CA ALA A 555 1.67 31.77 -28.00
C ALA A 555 1.31 30.80 -29.13
N SER A 556 1.49 29.50 -28.92
CA SER A 556 1.31 28.45 -29.94
C SER A 556 0.10 27.57 -29.65
N ARG A 557 -0.67 27.24 -30.70
CA ARG A 557 -1.81 26.31 -30.59
C ARG A 557 -1.33 24.86 -30.60
N PRO A 558 -1.76 24.00 -29.64
CA PRO A 558 -1.34 22.60 -29.58
C PRO A 558 -1.65 21.82 -30.87
N GLU A 559 -2.79 22.10 -31.51
CA GLU A 559 -3.20 21.47 -32.76
C GLU A 559 -2.22 21.77 -33.91
N SER A 560 -1.76 23.02 -33.98
CA SER A 560 -0.80 23.47 -34.99
C SER A 560 0.56 22.80 -34.78
N MET A 561 1.06 22.76 -33.54
CA MET A 561 2.32 22.11 -33.18
C MET A 561 2.28 20.61 -33.47
N ALA A 562 1.15 19.95 -33.20
CA ALA A 562 0.97 18.53 -33.51
C ALA A 562 0.91 18.27 -35.02
N ALA A 563 0.29 19.15 -35.82
CA ALA A 563 0.27 19.03 -37.27
C ALA A 563 1.68 19.22 -37.86
N GLU A 564 2.39 20.26 -37.43
CA GLU A 564 3.76 20.57 -37.83
C GLU A 564 4.73 19.42 -37.51
N LEU A 565 4.64 18.84 -36.30
CA LEU A 565 5.45 17.67 -35.93
C LEU A 565 5.26 16.51 -36.92
N GLY A 566 4.02 16.29 -37.37
CA GLY A 566 3.72 15.29 -38.40
C GLY A 566 4.48 15.56 -39.70
N SER A 567 4.47 16.81 -40.17
CA SER A 567 5.17 17.26 -41.38
C SER A 567 6.69 17.15 -41.24
N LEU A 568 7.25 17.52 -40.09
CA LEU A 568 8.69 17.41 -39.81
C LEU A 568 9.17 15.95 -39.86
N LEU A 569 8.39 15.02 -39.30
CA LEU A 569 8.70 13.58 -39.37
C LEU A 569 8.65 13.03 -40.80
N VAL A 570 7.75 13.54 -41.65
CA VAL A 570 7.73 13.18 -43.08
C VAL A 570 8.99 13.71 -43.76
N ALA A 571 9.34 14.98 -43.54
CA ALA A 571 10.53 15.59 -44.13
C ALA A 571 11.83 14.87 -43.73
N LEU A 572 11.97 14.49 -42.46
CA LEU A 572 13.11 13.70 -41.98
C LEU A 572 13.18 12.32 -42.64
N SER A 573 12.02 11.67 -42.83
CA SER A 573 11.94 10.35 -43.44
C SER A 573 12.19 10.37 -44.95
N ASP A 574 11.78 11.42 -45.65
CA ASP A 574 11.97 11.57 -47.11
C ASP A 574 13.36 12.11 -47.46
N GLY A 575 13.98 12.91 -46.57
CA GLY A 575 15.32 13.48 -46.73
C GLY A 575 16.48 12.50 -46.49
N HIS A 576 16.23 11.19 -46.33
CA HIS A 576 17.22 10.16 -45.99
C HIS A 576 18.06 10.47 -44.73
N HIS A 577 17.52 11.27 -43.80
CA HIS A 577 18.16 11.57 -42.51
C HIS A 577 17.90 10.49 -41.45
N LEU A 578 17.05 9.50 -41.75
CA LEU A 578 16.77 8.35 -40.91
C LEU A 578 17.37 7.09 -41.52
N LYS A 579 17.79 6.14 -40.66
CA LYS A 579 18.34 4.85 -41.08
C LYS A 579 17.39 4.03 -41.94
N GLU A 580 16.09 4.12 -41.67
CA GLU A 580 15.02 3.44 -42.42
C GLU A 580 13.86 4.41 -42.66
N LYS A 581 13.20 4.29 -43.83
CA LYS A 581 12.00 5.07 -44.13
C LYS A 581 10.87 4.69 -43.18
N LEU A 582 10.21 5.68 -42.57
CA LEU A 582 9.09 5.44 -41.67
C LEU A 582 7.87 4.95 -42.46
N ASN A 583 7.36 3.78 -42.08
CA ASN A 583 6.04 3.34 -42.56
C ASN A 583 4.92 4.12 -41.83
N PRO A 584 3.67 4.10 -42.33
CA PRO A 584 2.58 4.88 -41.73
C PRO A 584 2.32 4.59 -40.24
N LYS A 585 2.51 3.34 -39.81
CA LYS A 585 2.33 2.94 -38.40
C LYS A 585 3.46 3.49 -37.52
N ASP A 586 4.70 3.42 -37.99
CA ASP A 586 5.87 3.92 -37.28
C ASP A 586 5.82 5.44 -37.18
N HIS A 587 5.35 6.14 -38.22
CA HIS A 587 5.13 7.58 -38.21
C HIS A 587 4.12 8.00 -37.14
N GLN A 588 2.93 7.37 -37.13
CA GLN A 588 1.90 7.62 -36.11
C GLN A 588 2.41 7.35 -34.69
N ARG A 589 3.12 6.22 -34.50
CA ARG A 589 3.68 5.86 -33.20
C ARG A 589 4.75 6.84 -32.76
N LEU A 590 5.71 7.17 -33.62
CA LEU A 590 6.81 8.09 -33.28
C LEU A 590 6.28 9.48 -32.92
N LYS A 591 5.31 9.98 -33.69
CA LYS A 591 4.61 11.23 -33.37
C LYS A 591 4.00 11.20 -31.97
N ALA A 592 3.23 10.15 -31.66
CA ALA A 592 2.62 9.99 -30.33
C ALA A 592 3.68 9.90 -29.22
N SER A 593 4.73 9.11 -29.41
CA SER A 593 5.81 8.94 -28.44
C SER A 593 6.54 10.27 -28.15
N LEU A 594 6.79 11.10 -29.17
CA LEU A 594 7.45 12.40 -28.99
C LEU A 594 6.58 13.43 -28.25
N ILE A 595 5.28 13.50 -28.55
CA ILE A 595 4.33 14.37 -27.83
C ILE A 595 4.24 13.93 -26.36
N LEU A 596 4.02 12.64 -26.13
CA LEU A 596 3.85 12.09 -24.78
C LEU A 596 5.13 12.22 -23.96
N ARG A 597 6.32 11.99 -24.55
CA ARG A 597 7.60 12.15 -23.84
C ARG A 597 7.77 13.56 -23.28
N GLY A 598 7.42 14.61 -24.04
CA GLY A 598 7.55 16.00 -23.61
C GLY A 598 6.49 16.40 -22.58
N VAL A 599 5.21 16.17 -22.89
CA VAL A 599 4.10 16.61 -22.03
C VAL A 599 4.11 15.87 -20.69
N LEU A 600 4.33 14.55 -20.69
CA LEU A 600 4.34 13.77 -19.46
C LEU A 600 5.56 14.09 -18.57
N ASP A 601 6.73 14.41 -19.16
CA ASP A 601 7.90 14.92 -18.40
C ASP A 601 7.58 16.22 -17.69
N TYR A 602 6.91 17.13 -18.40
CA TYR A 602 6.53 18.42 -17.86
C TYR A 602 5.52 18.29 -16.71
N ILE A 603 4.50 17.45 -16.88
CA ILE A 603 3.55 17.14 -15.81
C ILE A 603 4.26 16.49 -14.62
N GLU A 604 5.21 15.58 -14.86
CA GLU A 604 6.01 14.96 -13.78
C GLU A 604 6.79 15.99 -12.97
N ILE A 605 7.40 16.99 -13.62
CA ILE A 605 8.09 18.10 -12.94
C ILE A 605 7.10 18.94 -12.10
N ALA A 606 5.94 19.29 -12.67
CA ALA A 606 4.92 20.05 -11.96
C ALA A 606 4.38 19.29 -10.73
N LEU A 607 4.18 17.97 -10.84
CA LEU A 607 3.78 17.11 -9.72
C LEU A 607 4.81 17.07 -8.60
N ARG A 608 6.11 17.07 -8.93
CA ARG A 608 7.19 17.16 -7.93
C ARG A 608 7.13 18.48 -7.16
N ASN A 609 6.87 19.59 -7.86
CA ASN A 609 6.67 20.89 -7.22
C ASN A 609 5.41 20.91 -6.33
N LEU A 610 4.31 20.29 -6.76
CA LEU A 610 3.12 20.14 -5.92
C LEU A 610 3.40 19.36 -4.64
N GLN A 611 4.19 18.28 -4.70
CA GLN A 611 4.57 17.51 -3.51
C GLN A 611 5.33 18.35 -2.46
N ILE A 612 6.08 19.36 -2.90
CA ILE A 612 6.85 20.25 -2.04
C ILE A 612 5.93 21.31 -1.39
N GLU A 613 5.02 21.91 -2.17
CA GLU A 613 4.22 23.06 -1.70
C GLU A 613 2.96 22.64 -0.90
N LEU A 614 2.29 21.55 -1.29
CA LEU A 614 1.00 21.12 -0.71
C LEU A 614 0.94 20.99 0.83
N PRO A 615 1.99 20.55 1.55
CA PRO A 615 1.95 20.45 3.01
C PRO A 615 1.54 21.75 3.71
N SER A 616 2.06 22.90 3.26
CA SER A 616 1.75 24.21 3.85
C SER A 616 0.27 24.59 3.66
N PHE A 617 -0.30 24.30 2.49
CA PHE A 617 -1.71 24.58 2.17
C PHE A 617 -2.66 23.62 2.89
N ALA A 618 -2.27 22.36 3.02
CA ALA A 618 -3.02 21.36 3.77
C ALA A 618 -3.08 21.71 5.27
N ASN A 619 -1.96 22.21 5.83
CA ASN A 619 -1.91 22.71 7.20
C ASN A 619 -2.77 23.96 7.43
N ALA A 620 -2.93 24.80 6.41
CA ALA A 620 -3.81 25.97 6.43
C ALA A 620 -5.30 25.65 6.17
N GLU A 621 -5.66 24.36 6.03
CA GLU A 621 -7.03 23.90 5.75
C GLU A 621 -7.67 24.53 4.51
N VAL A 622 -6.85 24.79 3.49
CA VAL A 622 -7.38 25.14 2.17
C VAL A 622 -8.23 23.97 1.66
N PRO A 623 -9.49 24.22 1.23
CA PRO A 623 -10.36 23.18 0.70
C PRO A 623 -9.64 22.33 -0.35
N TYR A 624 -9.85 21.01 -0.29
CA TYR A 624 -9.25 20.01 -1.18
C TYR A 624 -7.71 19.85 -1.09
N ALA A 625 -6.96 20.76 -0.46
CA ALA A 625 -5.50 20.67 -0.35
C ALA A 625 -5.04 19.42 0.39
N GLN A 626 -5.69 19.10 1.53
CA GLN A 626 -5.39 17.88 2.29
C GLN A 626 -5.72 16.60 1.48
N GLU A 627 -6.80 16.62 0.69
CA GLU A 627 -7.18 15.48 -0.14
C GLU A 627 -6.13 15.25 -1.24
N VAL A 628 -5.80 16.31 -2.01
CA VAL A 628 -4.78 16.26 -3.06
C VAL A 628 -3.42 15.86 -2.49
N HIS A 629 -3.01 16.46 -1.37
CA HIS A 629 -1.78 16.10 -0.65
C HIS A 629 -1.76 14.63 -0.27
N SER A 630 -2.84 14.11 0.33
CA SER A 630 -2.92 12.70 0.74
C SER A 630 -2.91 11.72 -0.44
N LYS A 631 -3.51 12.08 -1.58
CA LYS A 631 -3.51 11.27 -2.80
C LYS A 631 -2.15 11.29 -3.52
N LEU A 632 -1.44 12.42 -3.49
CA LEU A 632 -0.16 12.61 -4.18
C LEU A 632 1.06 12.13 -3.38
N LYS A 633 1.06 12.37 -2.07
CA LYS A 633 2.11 11.90 -1.15
C LYS A 633 1.89 10.44 -0.75
N GLY A 634 0.63 10.02 -0.78
CA GLY A 634 0.21 8.79 -0.15
C GLY A 634 0.15 8.93 1.35
N ARG A 635 -0.11 7.80 2.01
CA ARG A 635 0.04 7.72 3.46
C ARG A 635 1.52 7.61 3.76
N GLU A 636 2.02 8.39 4.70
CA GLU A 636 3.42 8.30 5.11
C GLU A 636 3.72 6.86 5.52
N PRO A 637 4.54 6.13 4.74
CA PRO A 637 4.89 4.79 5.13
C PRO A 637 5.78 4.90 6.35
N LEU A 638 5.55 4.02 7.33
CA LEU A 638 6.43 3.73 8.47
C LEU A 638 7.76 3.09 8.06
N SER A 639 8.25 3.45 6.88
CA SER A 639 9.42 2.87 6.28
C SER A 639 10.65 3.64 6.67
N PHE A 640 11.59 2.94 7.29
CA PHE A 640 12.96 3.40 7.43
C PHE A 640 13.67 3.46 6.07
N SER A 641 13.05 3.00 4.98
CA SER A 641 13.50 3.17 3.59
C SER A 641 12.39 3.72 2.67
N PRO A 642 11.97 4.99 2.83
CA PRO A 642 10.73 5.53 2.30
C PRO A 642 10.71 5.73 0.78
N ILE A 643 11.85 5.54 0.11
CA ILE A 643 11.97 5.63 -1.37
C ILE A 643 12.24 4.26 -2.01
N GLY A 644 12.49 3.23 -1.18
CA GLY A 644 12.75 1.86 -1.61
C GLY A 644 13.85 1.72 -2.67
N PRO A 645 13.99 0.58 -3.34
CA PRO A 645 15.14 0.27 -4.19
C PRO A 645 15.29 1.19 -5.42
N LEU A 646 14.25 1.95 -5.77
CA LEU A 646 14.26 2.89 -6.91
C LEU A 646 14.91 4.24 -6.58
N HIS A 647 15.12 4.53 -5.30
CA HIS A 647 15.74 5.75 -4.77
C HIS A 647 15.01 7.05 -5.13
N ARG A 648 13.77 6.95 -5.64
CA ARG A 648 12.92 8.07 -6.02
C ARG A 648 11.47 7.62 -6.16
N THR A 649 10.55 8.59 -6.06
CA THR A 649 9.17 8.39 -6.52
C THR A 649 9.16 8.33 -8.04
N VAL A 650 8.46 7.32 -8.58
CA VAL A 650 8.36 7.07 -10.01
C VAL A 650 6.90 7.28 -10.45
N PHE A 651 6.66 8.24 -11.36
CA PHE A 651 5.31 8.58 -11.84
C PHE A 651 5.01 7.95 -13.19
N GLY A 652 3.83 7.35 -13.32
CA GLY A 652 3.24 6.85 -14.55
C GLY A 652 1.87 7.49 -14.77
N PHE A 653 1.33 7.36 -15.98
CA PHE A 653 0.11 8.04 -16.40
C PHE A 653 -0.88 7.03 -16.98
N LYS A 654 -2.04 6.92 -16.34
CA LYS A 654 -3.10 5.99 -16.69
C LYS A 654 -4.28 6.72 -17.29
N ARG A 655 -4.59 6.39 -18.54
CA ARG A 655 -5.82 6.84 -19.19
C ARG A 655 -6.97 5.94 -18.76
N LYS A 656 -7.94 6.49 -18.02
CA LYS A 656 -9.17 5.78 -17.66
C LYS A 656 -10.29 6.23 -18.58
N GLN A 657 -10.89 5.29 -19.31
CA GLN A 657 -12.04 5.59 -20.13
C GLN A 657 -13.29 5.62 -19.23
N THR A 658 -14.00 6.75 -19.19
CA THR A 658 -15.19 6.95 -18.34
C THR A 658 -16.49 6.72 -19.12
N SER A 659 -16.47 6.91 -20.44
CA SER A 659 -17.56 6.54 -21.35
C SER A 659 -17.01 6.17 -22.74
N GLU A 660 -17.86 5.84 -23.72
CA GLU A 660 -17.40 5.59 -25.09
C GLU A 660 -16.64 6.79 -25.69
N GLU A 661 -16.96 8.01 -25.26
CA GLU A 661 -16.41 9.26 -25.82
C GLU A 661 -15.48 10.03 -24.88
N GLN A 662 -15.48 9.74 -23.57
CA GLN A 662 -14.71 10.48 -22.56
C GLN A 662 -13.65 9.63 -21.87
N SER A 663 -12.50 10.24 -21.59
CA SER A 663 -11.42 9.60 -20.83
C SER A 663 -10.66 10.58 -19.98
N THR A 664 -10.29 10.17 -18.77
CA THR A 664 -9.52 10.96 -17.82
C THR A 664 -8.08 10.52 -17.74
N LEU A 665 -7.20 11.46 -17.42
CA LEU A 665 -5.82 11.15 -17.10
C LEU A 665 -5.63 11.07 -15.59
N ASN A 666 -5.08 9.95 -15.13
CA ASN A 666 -4.68 9.75 -13.75
C ASN A 666 -3.17 9.64 -13.70
N VAL A 667 -2.55 10.27 -12.72
CA VAL A 667 -1.18 9.91 -12.34
C VAL A 667 -1.23 8.73 -11.39
N VAL A 668 -0.28 7.82 -11.56
CA VAL A 668 0.05 6.75 -10.64
C VAL A 668 1.49 6.90 -10.18
N ALA A 669 1.78 6.66 -8.90
CA ALA A 669 3.13 6.79 -8.35
C ALA A 669 3.53 5.50 -7.62
N MET A 670 4.77 5.04 -7.84
CA MET A 670 5.38 3.94 -7.08
C MET A 670 6.44 4.51 -6.14
N ARG A 671 6.37 4.13 -4.85
CA ARG A 671 7.31 4.59 -3.81
C ARG A 671 7.48 3.56 -2.69
N GLY A 672 8.68 3.51 -2.12
CA GLY A 672 8.98 2.75 -0.90
C GLY A 672 9.40 1.30 -1.19
N ASP A 673 9.64 0.55 -0.12
CA ASP A 673 10.02 -0.85 -0.18
C ASP A 673 9.14 -1.68 0.76
N PRO A 674 7.98 -2.19 0.31
CA PRO A 674 7.05 -2.91 1.18
C PRO A 674 7.66 -4.17 1.80
N HIS A 675 8.53 -4.88 1.07
CA HIS A 675 9.24 -6.07 1.56
C HIS A 675 10.22 -5.71 2.67
N GLY A 676 11.16 -4.80 2.39
CA GLY A 676 12.14 -4.36 3.38
C GLY A 676 11.50 -3.66 4.59
N THR A 677 10.39 -2.93 4.39
CA THR A 677 9.67 -2.26 5.48
C THR A 677 9.10 -3.26 6.49
N LEU A 678 8.45 -4.33 6.02
CA LEU A 678 7.90 -5.35 6.91
C LEU A 678 9.01 -6.13 7.64
N LEU A 679 10.08 -6.50 6.92
CA LEU A 679 11.22 -7.20 7.51
C LEU A 679 12.03 -6.34 8.49
N ALA A 680 11.94 -5.01 8.38
CA ALA A 680 12.58 -4.07 9.29
C ALA A 680 11.78 -3.81 10.58
N LEU A 681 10.50 -4.20 10.66
CA LEU A 681 9.65 -3.97 11.84
C LEU A 681 10.23 -4.59 13.14
N PRO A 682 10.67 -5.86 13.16
CA PRO A 682 11.09 -6.53 14.39
C PRO A 682 12.41 -5.99 14.96
N GLU A 683 13.28 -5.42 14.10
CA GLU A 683 14.60 -4.93 14.47
C GLU A 683 14.73 -3.41 14.27
N LEU A 684 14.97 -2.93 13.05
CA LEU A 684 15.31 -1.52 12.80
C LEU A 684 14.24 -0.55 13.32
N ALA A 685 12.96 -0.82 13.04
CA ALA A 685 11.88 0.03 13.53
C ALA A 685 11.72 -0.06 15.04
N ALA A 686 11.77 -1.28 15.59
CA ALA A 686 11.69 -1.53 17.02
C ALA A 686 12.81 -0.80 17.80
N LEU A 687 14.06 -0.87 17.32
CA LEU A 687 15.19 -0.14 17.89
C LEU A 687 15.01 1.39 17.79
N GLY A 688 14.47 1.89 16.68
CA GLY A 688 14.22 3.32 16.51
C GLY A 688 13.11 3.88 17.41
N PHE A 689 12.04 3.10 17.61
CA PHE A 689 10.86 3.53 18.39
C PHE A 689 10.95 3.20 19.87
N ALA A 690 11.36 1.98 20.21
CA ALA A 690 11.39 1.45 21.58
C ALA A 690 12.81 1.26 22.14
N GLY A 691 13.86 1.27 21.30
CA GLY A 691 15.24 1.00 21.74
C GLY A 691 15.54 -0.48 21.99
N VAL A 692 14.60 -1.38 21.70
CA VAL A 692 14.68 -2.82 21.96
C VAL A 692 14.02 -3.58 20.83
N ARG A 693 14.45 -4.81 20.58
CA ARG A 693 13.91 -5.66 19.51
C ARG A 693 12.54 -6.24 19.90
N ARG A 694 11.76 -6.64 18.89
CA ARG A 694 10.43 -7.25 19.04
C ARG A 694 10.33 -8.54 18.26
N MET A 695 9.45 -9.44 18.70
CA MET A 695 9.17 -10.69 18.01
C MET A 695 7.92 -10.52 17.15
N PHE A 696 8.03 -10.86 15.87
CA PHE A 696 6.91 -10.91 14.93
C PHE A 696 6.74 -12.33 14.40
N MET A 697 5.50 -12.82 14.36
CA MET A 697 5.17 -14.12 13.80
C MET A 697 3.92 -14.03 12.93
N GLY A 698 4.05 -14.41 11.67
CA GLY A 698 2.94 -14.41 10.73
C GLY A 698 2.40 -15.80 10.41
N PHE A 699 1.09 -15.92 10.31
CA PHE A 699 0.38 -17.16 10.01
C PHE A 699 -0.23 -17.06 8.62
N SER A 700 0.12 -17.94 7.69
CA SER A 700 -0.60 -18.04 6.41
C SER A 700 -0.40 -19.40 5.76
N ALA A 701 -1.34 -19.78 4.89
CA ALA A 701 -1.17 -20.95 4.03
C ALA A 701 -0.28 -20.67 2.82
N THR A 702 -0.04 -19.39 2.52
CA THR A 702 0.67 -18.93 1.33
C THR A 702 1.84 -18.01 1.71
N ALA A 703 2.32 -18.11 2.96
CA ALA A 703 3.46 -17.33 3.49
C ALA A 703 4.80 -17.67 2.80
N TYR A 704 4.94 -18.90 2.31
CA TYR A 704 6.03 -19.31 1.44
C TYR A 704 5.47 -19.65 0.07
N PHE A 705 5.70 -18.78 -0.92
CA PHE A 705 5.24 -19.02 -2.29
C PHE A 705 6.24 -18.41 -3.28
N PRO A 706 7.43 -19.03 -3.45
CA PRO A 706 8.54 -18.45 -4.18
C PRO A 706 8.11 -17.96 -5.56
N GLY A 707 8.42 -16.70 -5.87
CA GLY A 707 8.04 -16.04 -7.11
C GLY A 707 6.70 -15.28 -7.04
N ALA A 708 5.85 -15.51 -6.04
CA ALA A 708 4.67 -14.69 -5.83
C ALA A 708 5.06 -13.38 -5.12
N SER A 709 5.64 -12.44 -5.87
CA SER A 709 6.23 -11.20 -5.35
C SER A 709 5.29 -10.33 -4.50
N ALA A 710 3.97 -10.50 -4.64
CA ALA A 710 2.98 -9.74 -3.85
C ALA A 710 2.59 -10.42 -2.52
N PHE A 711 3.06 -11.65 -2.29
CA PHE A 711 2.60 -12.51 -1.19
C PHE A 711 3.74 -13.24 -0.46
N ASP A 712 4.88 -13.48 -1.12
CA ASP A 712 6.03 -14.19 -0.55
C ASP A 712 6.96 -13.23 0.22
N LEU A 713 6.75 -13.16 1.53
CA LEU A 713 7.66 -12.45 2.44
C LEU A 713 8.78 -13.39 2.90
N LYS A 714 10.03 -12.92 2.84
CA LYS A 714 11.23 -13.68 3.26
C LYS A 714 11.41 -13.74 4.79
N ALA A 715 10.37 -14.16 5.50
CA ALA A 715 10.38 -14.46 6.93
C ALA A 715 11.08 -15.79 7.24
N ARG A 716 11.56 -15.98 8.48
CA ARG A 716 12.17 -17.22 8.96
C ARG A 716 11.10 -18.27 9.26
N ASP A 717 11.34 -19.53 8.92
CA ASP A 717 10.40 -20.61 9.23
C ASP A 717 10.38 -20.91 10.74
N PHE A 718 9.21 -20.88 11.37
CA PHE A 718 9.01 -21.30 12.76
C PHE A 718 8.30 -22.65 12.84
N ILE A 719 7.19 -22.78 12.09
CA ILE A 719 6.45 -24.02 11.90
C ILE A 719 6.13 -24.14 10.41
N ASP A 720 6.31 -25.34 9.89
CA ASP A 720 6.01 -25.64 8.50
C ASP A 720 5.30 -27.00 8.39
N VAL A 721 4.06 -26.95 7.93
CA VAL A 721 3.17 -28.12 7.81
C VAL A 721 2.85 -28.31 6.33
N PRO A 722 3.40 -29.36 5.70
CA PRO A 722 3.13 -29.68 4.29
C PRO A 722 1.65 -29.90 3.99
N ASP A 723 1.18 -29.44 2.82
CA ASP A 723 -0.17 -29.72 2.34
C ASP A 723 -0.33 -31.20 1.89
N ALA A 724 -1.55 -31.72 1.99
CA ALA A 724 -1.87 -33.11 1.61
C ALA A 724 -2.02 -33.29 0.09
N LYS A 725 -1.66 -34.49 -0.41
CA LYS A 725 -1.79 -34.86 -1.82
C LYS A 725 -3.25 -35.05 -2.24
N GLY A 726 -3.57 -34.68 -3.49
CA GLY A 726 -4.78 -35.16 -4.20
C GLY A 726 -6.10 -34.45 -3.91
N GLN A 727 -6.12 -33.37 -3.12
CA GLN A 727 -7.37 -32.67 -2.78
C GLN A 727 -7.77 -31.56 -3.78
N VAL A 728 -6.93 -31.25 -4.77
CA VAL A 728 -7.18 -30.20 -5.78
C VAL A 728 -7.02 -30.78 -7.18
N THR A 729 -7.97 -30.43 -8.06
CA THR A 729 -7.92 -30.78 -9.48
C THR A 729 -8.24 -29.55 -10.33
N PHE A 730 -7.58 -29.41 -11.48
CA PHE A 730 -7.85 -28.38 -12.49
C PHE A 730 -8.42 -29.02 -13.74
N GLU A 731 -9.53 -28.48 -14.25
CA GLU A 731 -10.23 -29.04 -15.41
C GLU A 731 -10.74 -27.92 -16.33
N ASN A 732 -10.75 -28.16 -17.65
CA ASN A 732 -11.37 -27.27 -18.62
C ASN A 732 -12.83 -27.68 -18.84
N ILE A 733 -13.75 -26.71 -18.93
CA ILE A 733 -15.15 -26.99 -19.28
C ILE A 733 -15.31 -27.26 -20.79
N GLY A 734 -14.44 -26.66 -21.62
CA GLY A 734 -14.45 -26.85 -23.08
C GLY A 734 -15.35 -25.89 -23.85
N LEU A 735 -15.62 -24.70 -23.31
CA LEU A 735 -16.42 -23.66 -23.98
C LEU A 735 -15.68 -23.02 -25.17
N THR A 736 -16.41 -22.28 -26.00
CA THR A 736 -15.86 -21.61 -27.20
C THR A 736 -15.64 -20.12 -27.02
N THR A 737 -16.39 -19.47 -26.12
CA THR A 737 -16.30 -18.04 -25.88
C THR A 737 -14.97 -17.63 -25.21
N VAL A 738 -14.26 -16.67 -25.82
CA VAL A 738 -13.00 -16.08 -25.30
C VAL A 738 -13.28 -14.71 -24.73
N VAL A 739 -13.24 -14.55 -23.40
CA VAL A 739 -13.45 -13.23 -22.75
C VAL A 739 -12.12 -12.53 -22.49
N SER A 740 -11.15 -13.23 -21.89
CA SER A 740 -9.85 -12.65 -21.58
C SER A 740 -9.06 -12.32 -22.85
N GLY A 741 -8.57 -11.07 -22.93
CA GLY A 741 -7.86 -10.54 -24.10
C GLY A 741 -8.76 -9.98 -25.20
N ALA A 742 -10.08 -10.04 -25.03
CA ALA A 742 -11.03 -9.36 -25.92
C ALA A 742 -10.94 -7.82 -25.78
N PRO A 743 -11.22 -7.06 -26.85
CA PRO A 743 -11.35 -5.60 -26.76
C PRO A 743 -12.43 -5.18 -25.76
N TYR A 744 -12.23 -4.05 -25.08
CA TYR A 744 -13.12 -3.55 -24.04
C TYR A 744 -14.58 -3.40 -24.51
N PHE A 745 -14.81 -2.88 -25.73
CA PHE A 745 -16.15 -2.67 -26.28
C PHE A 745 -16.91 -3.98 -26.56
N GLU A 746 -16.20 -5.07 -26.85
CA GLU A 746 -16.82 -6.40 -27.05
C GLU A 746 -17.02 -7.15 -25.74
N ARG A 747 -16.34 -6.73 -24.67
CA ARG A 747 -16.25 -7.49 -23.42
C ARG A 747 -17.61 -7.79 -22.81
N LYS A 748 -18.51 -6.81 -22.77
CA LYS A 748 -19.87 -6.99 -22.24
C LYS A 748 -20.62 -8.09 -22.99
N GLU A 749 -20.56 -8.05 -24.31
CA GLU A 749 -21.25 -9.04 -25.15
C GLU A 749 -20.66 -10.44 -24.98
N ARG A 750 -19.34 -10.54 -24.90
CA ARG A 750 -18.67 -11.83 -24.66
C ARG A 750 -18.97 -12.42 -23.28
N ILE A 751 -19.17 -11.60 -22.23
CA ILE A 751 -19.61 -12.10 -20.92
C ILE A 751 -21.02 -12.71 -21.00
N ARG A 752 -21.94 -12.09 -21.74
CA ARG A 752 -23.29 -12.65 -21.96
C ARG A 752 -23.23 -13.97 -22.72
N GLN A 753 -22.45 -14.03 -23.80
CA GLN A 753 -22.24 -15.25 -24.58
C GLN A 753 -21.64 -16.37 -23.73
N LEU A 754 -20.65 -16.06 -22.88
CA LEU A 754 -20.08 -17.01 -21.95
C LEU A 754 -21.13 -17.57 -20.98
N ALA A 755 -21.98 -16.70 -20.42
CA ALA A 755 -23.05 -17.13 -19.50
C ALA A 755 -24.03 -18.10 -20.16
N LEU A 756 -24.44 -17.80 -21.41
CA LEU A 756 -25.31 -18.64 -22.22
C LEU A 756 -24.70 -20.01 -22.52
N GLU A 757 -23.41 -20.05 -22.92
CA GLU A 757 -22.68 -21.30 -23.16
C GLU A 757 -22.47 -22.11 -21.87
N LEU A 758 -22.26 -21.43 -20.74
CA LEU A 758 -21.94 -22.04 -19.45
C LEU A 758 -23.17 -22.66 -18.77
N TRP A 759 -24.37 -22.09 -18.96
CA TRP A 759 -25.60 -22.50 -18.26
C TRP A 759 -25.93 -24.00 -18.35
N PRO A 760 -25.93 -24.66 -19.52
CA PRO A 760 -26.24 -26.09 -19.62
C PRO A 760 -25.25 -27.00 -18.87
N TRP A 761 -24.01 -26.53 -18.66
CA TRP A 761 -23.03 -27.25 -17.86
C TRP A 761 -23.29 -27.04 -16.35
N LEU A 762 -23.59 -25.82 -15.93
CA LEU A 762 -23.92 -25.50 -14.52
C LEU A 762 -25.12 -26.30 -14.03
N GLU A 763 -26.20 -26.34 -14.83
CA GLU A 763 -27.41 -27.06 -14.48
C GLU A 763 -27.14 -28.56 -14.27
N ARG A 764 -26.46 -29.21 -15.22
CA ARG A 764 -26.09 -30.62 -15.10
C ARG A 764 -25.19 -30.88 -13.91
N ARG A 765 -24.22 -30.00 -13.64
CA ARG A 765 -23.28 -30.16 -12.52
C ARG A 765 -23.98 -30.00 -11.17
N LEU A 766 -24.83 -29.00 -11.00
CA LEU A 766 -25.61 -28.80 -9.78
C LEU A 766 -26.54 -29.99 -9.51
N HIS A 767 -27.24 -30.49 -10.54
CA HIS A 767 -28.06 -31.70 -10.42
C HIS A 767 -27.22 -32.93 -10.02
N SER A 768 -26.02 -33.08 -10.58
CA SER A 768 -25.12 -34.18 -10.22
C SER A 768 -24.67 -34.09 -8.75
N LEU A 769 -24.31 -32.89 -8.28
CA LEU A 769 -23.90 -32.69 -6.88
C LEU A 769 -25.09 -32.92 -5.92
N ALA A 770 -26.28 -32.47 -6.28
CA ALA A 770 -27.48 -32.65 -5.45
C ALA A 770 -27.96 -34.10 -5.36
N LYS A 771 -27.67 -34.93 -6.37
CA LYS A 771 -28.06 -36.36 -6.40
C LYS A 771 -27.10 -37.27 -5.64
N ASP A 772 -25.85 -36.87 -5.47
CA ASP A 772 -24.84 -37.67 -4.79
C ASP A 772 -24.91 -37.41 -3.28
N PRO A 773 -25.21 -38.43 -2.44
CA PRO A 773 -25.30 -38.26 -0.98
C PRO A 773 -24.03 -37.67 -0.35
N ALA A 774 -22.85 -37.90 -0.94
CA ALA A 774 -21.59 -37.35 -0.43
C ALA A 774 -21.40 -35.86 -0.74
N THR A 775 -22.11 -35.32 -1.74
CA THR A 775 -21.95 -33.93 -2.20
C THR A 775 -23.24 -33.09 -2.16
N GLN A 776 -24.36 -33.67 -1.73
CA GLN A 776 -25.66 -33.01 -1.65
C GLN A 776 -25.64 -31.73 -0.81
N ASP A 777 -25.04 -31.76 0.38
CA ASP A 777 -24.97 -30.59 1.29
C ASP A 777 -24.07 -29.46 0.76
N ARG A 778 -23.29 -29.76 -0.27
CA ARG A 778 -22.38 -28.83 -0.95
C ARG A 778 -22.70 -28.67 -2.43
N ALA A 779 -23.95 -28.90 -2.84
CA ALA A 779 -24.44 -28.71 -4.21
C ALA A 779 -24.56 -27.21 -4.58
N ARG A 780 -23.44 -26.50 -4.49
CA ARG A 780 -23.28 -25.08 -4.78
C ARG A 780 -22.00 -24.84 -5.56
N LEU A 781 -22.03 -23.88 -6.47
CA LEU A 781 -20.89 -23.50 -7.30
C LEU A 781 -20.52 -22.04 -7.08
N LEU A 782 -19.22 -21.78 -7.00
CA LEU A 782 -18.67 -20.43 -6.92
C LEU A 782 -18.09 -20.03 -8.27
N LEU A 783 -18.73 -19.08 -8.94
CA LEU A 783 -18.34 -18.52 -10.23
C LEU A 783 -17.57 -17.23 -10.00
N VAL A 784 -16.40 -17.14 -10.63
CA VAL A 784 -15.47 -16.05 -10.41
C VAL A 784 -15.13 -15.34 -11.72
N ALA A 785 -15.40 -14.04 -11.74
CA ALA A 785 -15.00 -13.13 -12.81
C ALA A 785 -13.82 -12.25 -12.38
N SER A 786 -13.26 -11.50 -13.34
CA SER A 786 -12.10 -10.63 -13.10
C SER A 786 -12.45 -9.29 -12.45
N SER A 787 -13.70 -8.82 -12.54
CA SER A 787 -14.14 -7.54 -11.98
C SER A 787 -15.58 -7.62 -11.48
N ASP A 788 -15.97 -6.68 -10.61
CA ASP A 788 -17.35 -6.61 -10.11
C ASP A 788 -18.36 -6.32 -11.23
N ALA A 789 -17.97 -5.55 -12.26
CA ALA A 789 -18.81 -5.28 -13.42
C ALA A 789 -19.03 -6.53 -14.29
N ASP A 790 -17.97 -7.33 -14.51
CA ASP A 790 -18.10 -8.61 -15.20
C ASP A 790 -18.95 -9.59 -14.38
N ALA A 791 -18.79 -9.58 -13.05
CA ALA A 791 -19.54 -10.43 -12.12
C ALA A 791 -21.03 -10.06 -12.05
N GLU A 792 -21.38 -8.76 -11.98
CA GLU A 792 -22.78 -8.31 -12.01
C GLU A 792 -23.41 -8.73 -13.35
N LEU A 793 -22.74 -8.48 -14.48
CA LEU A 793 -23.28 -8.83 -15.79
C LEU A 793 -23.46 -10.34 -15.98
N LEU A 794 -22.51 -11.14 -15.49
CA LEU A 794 -22.61 -12.60 -15.48
C LEU A 794 -23.79 -13.06 -14.61
N ALA A 795 -23.96 -12.47 -13.42
CA ALA A 795 -25.07 -12.78 -12.52
C ALA A 795 -26.43 -12.41 -13.10
N ILE A 796 -26.56 -11.23 -13.74
CA ILE A 796 -27.79 -10.80 -14.43
C ILE A 796 -28.17 -11.83 -15.49
N THR A 797 -27.22 -12.14 -16.39
CA THR A 797 -27.50 -13.04 -17.50
C THR A 797 -27.87 -14.45 -17.01
N LEU A 798 -27.23 -14.95 -15.94
CA LEU A 798 -27.56 -16.24 -15.35
C LEU A 798 -28.90 -16.24 -14.59
N ALA A 799 -29.25 -15.12 -13.94
CA ALA A 799 -30.54 -14.98 -13.26
C ALA A 799 -31.70 -15.00 -14.25
N ASP A 800 -31.55 -14.34 -15.40
CA ASP A 800 -32.56 -14.32 -16.48
C ASP A 800 -32.78 -15.71 -17.10
N LEU A 801 -31.75 -16.58 -17.09
CA LEU A 801 -31.82 -17.95 -17.59
C LEU A 801 -32.41 -18.93 -16.55
N CYS A 802 -32.47 -18.55 -15.28
CA CYS A 802 -32.84 -19.45 -14.20
C CYS A 802 -34.32 -19.29 -13.80
N PRO A 803 -35.13 -20.37 -13.80
CA PRO A 803 -36.56 -20.29 -13.49
C PRO A 803 -36.87 -20.07 -11.99
N THR A 804 -35.88 -20.14 -11.11
CA THR A 804 -35.99 -19.86 -9.66
C THR A 804 -34.78 -19.07 -9.20
N PRO A 805 -34.88 -18.14 -8.23
CA PRO A 805 -33.78 -17.23 -7.90
C PRO A 805 -32.67 -17.93 -7.09
N THR A 806 -31.88 -18.77 -7.76
CA THR A 806 -30.75 -19.53 -7.18
C THR A 806 -29.40 -18.82 -7.33
N VAL A 807 -29.36 -17.71 -8.08
CA VAL A 807 -28.15 -16.91 -8.31
C VAL A 807 -28.00 -15.85 -7.23
N GLY A 808 -26.80 -15.71 -6.68
CA GLY A 808 -26.43 -14.65 -5.74
C GLY A 808 -25.12 -14.00 -6.18
N TRP A 809 -25.15 -12.69 -6.45
CA TRP A 809 -23.97 -11.89 -6.70
C TRP A 809 -23.44 -11.32 -5.39
N VAL A 810 -22.17 -11.61 -5.07
CA VAL A 810 -21.52 -11.09 -3.88
C VAL A 810 -20.62 -9.92 -4.25
N ARG A 811 -20.91 -8.75 -3.68
CA ARG A 811 -20.14 -7.53 -3.96
C ARG A 811 -19.01 -7.31 -2.96
N GLY A 812 -17.85 -6.86 -3.46
CA GLY A 812 -16.74 -6.42 -2.61
C GLY A 812 -17.05 -5.14 -1.82
N ARG A 813 -16.70 -5.10 -0.53
CA ARG A 813 -16.95 -3.94 0.37
C ARG A 813 -16.32 -2.63 -0.08
N SER A 814 -15.13 -2.70 -0.68
CA SER A 814 -14.36 -1.53 -1.15
C SER A 814 -14.64 -1.20 -2.62
N SER A 815 -15.65 -1.80 -3.22
CA SER A 815 -15.95 -1.59 -4.63
C SER A 815 -16.57 -0.22 -4.85
N GLU A 816 -15.85 0.67 -5.54
CA GLU A 816 -16.37 1.95 -6.04
C GLU A 816 -17.46 1.74 -7.10
N TYR A 817 -17.56 0.53 -7.65
CA TYR A 817 -18.59 0.16 -8.62
C TYR A 817 -19.98 0.18 -7.96
N LYS A 818 -20.84 1.08 -8.43
CA LYS A 818 -22.23 1.14 -8.01
C LYS A 818 -23.05 0.15 -8.86
N PRO A 819 -23.82 -0.77 -8.25
CA PRO A 819 -24.71 -1.67 -8.97
C PRO A 819 -25.64 -0.84 -9.84
N THR A 820 -25.85 -1.28 -11.07
CA THR A 820 -26.66 -0.49 -12.02
C THR A 820 -27.93 -1.20 -12.45
N LEU A 821 -27.99 -2.54 -12.34
CA LEU A 821 -29.02 -3.30 -13.06
C LEU A 821 -29.58 -4.52 -12.29
N LEU A 822 -28.87 -5.11 -11.32
CA LEU A 822 -29.34 -6.34 -10.66
C LEU A 822 -30.39 -6.08 -9.55
N ASN A 823 -31.45 -6.90 -9.51
CA ASN A 823 -32.45 -6.85 -8.43
C ASN A 823 -31.82 -7.16 -7.06
N SER A 824 -32.29 -6.47 -6.02
CA SER A 824 -31.82 -6.61 -4.63
C SER A 824 -31.88 -8.04 -4.09
N GLU A 825 -32.82 -8.87 -4.55
CA GLU A 825 -32.95 -10.29 -4.16
C GLU A 825 -31.79 -11.19 -4.63
N HIS A 826 -31.02 -10.74 -5.62
CA HIS A 826 -29.84 -11.42 -6.13
C HIS A 826 -28.54 -10.78 -5.64
N ALA A 827 -28.61 -9.62 -4.97
CA ALA A 827 -27.44 -8.91 -4.46
C ALA A 827 -27.17 -9.29 -3.00
N LEU A 828 -25.98 -9.84 -2.74
CA LEU A 828 -25.50 -10.18 -1.41
C LEU A 828 -24.40 -9.19 -1.02
N VAL A 829 -24.46 -8.75 0.24
CA VAL A 829 -23.35 -8.02 0.86
C VAL A 829 -22.39 -9.04 1.48
N TYR A 830 -21.13 -8.64 1.59
CA TYR A 830 -20.08 -9.53 2.09
C TYR A 830 -20.36 -10.13 3.48
N ASP A 831 -21.03 -9.38 4.37
CA ASP A 831 -21.44 -9.84 5.70
C ASP A 831 -22.44 -11.00 5.67
N ASP A 832 -23.26 -11.09 4.62
CA ASP A 832 -24.27 -12.14 4.47
C ASP A 832 -23.64 -13.53 4.34
N LEU A 833 -22.37 -13.60 3.94
CA LEU A 833 -21.63 -14.86 3.78
C LEU A 833 -21.46 -15.62 5.09
N ALA A 834 -21.40 -14.92 6.23
CA ALA A 834 -21.23 -15.54 7.54
C ALA A 834 -22.41 -16.43 7.91
N GLN A 835 -23.61 -16.09 7.44
CA GLN A 835 -24.85 -16.84 7.68
C GLN A 835 -25.39 -17.45 6.39
N PHE A 836 -24.56 -17.65 5.37
CA PHE A 836 -25.03 -18.02 4.03
C PHE A 836 -25.84 -19.32 3.99
N ILE A 837 -25.44 -20.32 4.78
CA ILE A 837 -26.07 -21.66 4.76
C ILE A 837 -27.39 -21.71 5.54
N ASP A 838 -27.49 -20.99 6.66
CA ASP A 838 -28.66 -21.04 7.54
C ASP A 838 -29.53 -19.77 7.48
N GLY A 839 -29.08 -18.72 6.79
CA GLY A 839 -29.71 -17.41 6.73
C GLY A 839 -30.63 -17.19 5.52
N ILE A 840 -30.91 -15.92 5.24
CA ILE A 840 -31.90 -15.49 4.22
C ILE A 840 -31.55 -15.93 2.80
N HIS A 841 -30.25 -16.14 2.51
CA HIS A 841 -29.75 -16.50 1.17
C HIS A 841 -29.47 -18.00 0.98
N ARG A 842 -29.95 -18.86 1.89
CA ARG A 842 -29.69 -20.32 1.87
C ARG A 842 -30.12 -21.05 0.59
N ASN A 843 -31.08 -20.48 -0.13
CA ASN A 843 -31.63 -20.98 -1.39
C ASN A 843 -30.73 -20.70 -2.61
N LYS A 844 -29.69 -19.86 -2.45
CA LYS A 844 -28.74 -19.57 -3.53
C LYS A 844 -27.78 -20.75 -3.69
N THR A 845 -27.69 -21.29 -4.91
CA THR A 845 -26.78 -22.40 -5.27
C THR A 845 -25.67 -21.96 -6.22
N ILE A 846 -25.82 -20.82 -6.89
CA ILE A 846 -24.79 -20.21 -7.74
C ILE A 846 -24.37 -18.90 -7.10
N LEU A 847 -23.12 -18.84 -6.64
CA LEU A 847 -22.51 -17.63 -6.15
C LEU A 847 -21.64 -17.02 -7.24
N VAL A 848 -21.86 -15.76 -7.59
CA VAL A 848 -21.07 -15.02 -8.57
C VAL A 848 -20.33 -13.89 -7.87
N SER A 849 -19.03 -13.75 -8.11
CA SER A 849 -18.25 -12.65 -7.54
C SER A 849 -17.02 -12.33 -8.38
N ALA A 850 -16.44 -11.15 -8.17
CA ALA A 850 -15.04 -10.93 -8.53
C ALA A 850 -14.11 -11.83 -7.70
N LEU A 851 -12.90 -12.09 -8.21
CA LEU A 851 -11.91 -12.96 -7.55
C LEU A 851 -11.48 -12.46 -6.16
N GLN A 852 -11.17 -11.17 -6.05
CA GLN A 852 -10.56 -10.61 -4.83
C GLN A 852 -11.47 -10.70 -3.59
N PRO A 853 -12.77 -10.33 -3.66
CA PRO A 853 -13.68 -10.50 -2.53
C PRO A 853 -13.77 -11.93 -1.99
N MET A 854 -13.76 -12.95 -2.86
CA MET A 854 -13.96 -14.35 -2.44
C MET A 854 -12.68 -15.07 -2.05
N ALA A 855 -11.52 -14.61 -2.52
CA ALA A 855 -10.24 -15.22 -2.15
C ALA A 855 -9.96 -15.07 -0.63
N ARG A 856 -10.41 -13.96 -0.01
CA ARG A 856 -10.14 -13.62 1.39
C ARG A 856 -11.43 -13.46 2.22
N GLY A 857 -11.34 -13.71 3.54
CA GLY A 857 -12.38 -13.53 4.56
C GLY A 857 -13.31 -14.75 4.82
N HIS A 858 -14.64 -14.61 4.84
CA HIS A 858 -15.56 -15.57 5.49
C HIS A 858 -15.55 -17.01 4.96
N ASN A 859 -15.97 -17.94 5.82
CA ASN A 859 -15.97 -19.37 5.56
C ASN A 859 -17.38 -19.80 5.15
N ILE A 860 -17.53 -20.38 3.96
CA ILE A 860 -18.80 -20.96 3.50
C ILE A 860 -18.77 -22.46 3.83
N VAL A 861 -19.16 -22.79 5.06
CA VAL A 861 -19.13 -24.15 5.63
C VAL A 861 -20.51 -24.59 6.07
N ASN A 862 -20.76 -25.90 6.04
CA ASN A 862 -21.96 -26.51 6.60
C ASN A 862 -21.85 -26.65 8.13
N LYS A 863 -22.87 -27.23 8.77
CA LYS A 863 -22.94 -27.43 10.23
C LYS A 863 -21.83 -28.32 10.77
N ASP A 864 -21.28 -29.22 9.95
CA ASP A 864 -20.17 -30.11 10.30
C ASP A 864 -18.79 -29.46 10.11
N GLY A 865 -18.75 -28.18 9.69
CA GLY A 865 -17.50 -27.46 9.42
C GLY A 865 -16.84 -27.83 8.07
N LEU A 866 -17.50 -28.64 7.25
CA LEU A 866 -17.07 -28.98 5.89
C LEU A 866 -17.45 -27.86 4.90
N SER A 867 -16.69 -27.70 3.83
CA SER A 867 -17.01 -26.67 2.83
C SER A 867 -18.35 -26.93 2.12
N ALA A 868 -19.22 -25.93 2.09
CA ALA A 868 -20.52 -26.00 1.40
C ALA A 868 -20.45 -25.68 -0.10
N ILE A 869 -19.24 -25.47 -0.66
CA ILE A 869 -18.99 -25.24 -2.08
C ILE A 869 -18.49 -26.55 -2.72
N GLY A 870 -19.21 -27.07 -3.71
CA GLY A 870 -18.86 -28.31 -4.41
C GLY A 870 -17.93 -28.12 -5.61
N GLY A 871 -17.70 -26.88 -6.05
CA GLY A 871 -16.78 -26.56 -7.14
C GLY A 871 -16.58 -25.06 -7.33
N VAL A 872 -15.42 -24.69 -7.87
CA VAL A 872 -15.06 -23.30 -8.21
C VAL A 872 -14.92 -23.20 -9.72
N VAL A 873 -15.54 -22.21 -10.33
CA VAL A 873 -15.51 -21.98 -11.79
C VAL A 873 -14.87 -20.61 -12.05
N LEU A 874 -13.71 -20.60 -12.70
CA LEU A 874 -13.10 -19.37 -13.21
C LEU A 874 -13.74 -19.03 -14.56
N CYS A 875 -14.71 -18.13 -14.51
CA CYS A 875 -15.46 -17.67 -15.68
C CYS A 875 -14.59 -16.80 -16.58
N VAL A 876 -13.72 -15.98 -16.00
CA VAL A 876 -12.77 -15.14 -16.75
C VAL A 876 -11.37 -15.39 -16.24
N ARG A 877 -10.42 -15.57 -17.17
CA ARG A 877 -9.02 -15.76 -16.81
C ARG A 877 -8.48 -14.55 -16.04
N PRO A 878 -7.97 -14.71 -14.81
CA PRO A 878 -7.61 -13.58 -13.93
C PRO A 878 -6.20 -13.06 -14.23
N LEU A 879 -5.95 -12.58 -15.44
CA LEU A 879 -4.70 -11.89 -15.77
C LEU A 879 -4.80 -10.43 -15.35
N PRO A 880 -4.03 -9.96 -14.34
CA PRO A 880 -3.97 -8.54 -14.06
C PRO A 880 -3.32 -7.81 -15.23
N ALA A 881 -3.55 -6.51 -15.32
CA ALA A 881 -2.82 -5.67 -16.25
C ALA A 881 -1.32 -5.73 -15.92
N SER A 882 -0.50 -5.89 -16.98
CA SER A 882 0.94 -6.16 -16.84
C SER A 882 1.72 -4.93 -16.38
N ASP A 883 1.10 -3.76 -16.43
CA ASP A 883 1.65 -2.46 -16.13
C ASP A 883 0.95 -1.79 -14.93
N SER A 884 0.30 -2.59 -14.08
CA SER A 884 -0.18 -2.17 -12.76
C SER A 884 1.01 -1.70 -11.88
N PRO A 885 0.98 -0.47 -11.36
CA PRO A 885 2.04 0.08 -10.50
C PRO A 885 2.31 -0.76 -9.24
N GLU A 886 1.25 -1.28 -8.61
CA GLU A 886 1.32 -2.11 -7.41
C GLU A 886 2.13 -3.38 -7.68
N ASN A 887 1.78 -4.09 -8.76
CA ASN A 887 2.45 -5.33 -9.16
C ASN A 887 3.90 -5.05 -9.59
N ASN A 888 4.12 -3.98 -10.37
CA ASN A 888 5.46 -3.59 -10.80
C ASN A 888 6.37 -3.29 -9.61
N LEU A 889 5.88 -2.51 -8.63
CA LEU A 889 6.64 -2.25 -7.42
C LEU A 889 6.91 -3.53 -6.62
N ALA A 890 5.92 -4.41 -6.48
CA ALA A 890 6.09 -5.70 -5.83
C ALA A 890 7.16 -6.56 -6.53
N HIS A 891 7.13 -6.64 -7.86
CA HIS A 891 8.12 -7.36 -8.68
C HIS A 891 9.53 -6.76 -8.50
N ILE A 892 9.65 -5.44 -8.56
CA ILE A 892 10.94 -4.74 -8.42
C ILE A 892 11.51 -4.96 -7.02
N SER A 893 10.74 -4.71 -5.96
CA SER A 893 11.20 -4.92 -4.58
C SER A 893 11.58 -6.36 -4.31
N TYR A 894 10.73 -7.31 -4.70
CA TYR A 894 10.98 -8.74 -4.48
C TYR A 894 12.24 -9.23 -5.22
N GLU A 895 12.37 -8.87 -6.50
CA GLU A 895 13.50 -9.33 -7.31
C GLU A 895 14.81 -8.66 -6.89
N THR A 896 14.78 -7.36 -6.61
CA THR A 896 15.96 -6.66 -6.09
C THR A 896 16.39 -7.27 -4.76
N TRP A 897 15.46 -7.55 -3.84
CA TRP A 897 15.77 -8.19 -2.56
C TRP A 897 16.47 -9.56 -2.72
N ASN A 898 15.99 -10.39 -3.65
CA ASN A 898 16.52 -11.73 -3.88
C ASN A 898 17.89 -11.71 -4.59
N ARG A 899 18.12 -10.76 -5.49
CA ARG A 899 19.41 -10.61 -6.20
C ARG A 899 20.48 -9.94 -5.35
N MET A 900 20.09 -9.07 -4.42
CA MET A 900 21.03 -8.36 -3.56
C MET A 900 21.68 -9.31 -2.55
N GLN A 901 23.00 -9.38 -2.60
CA GLN A 901 23.82 -10.08 -1.61
C GLN A 901 24.23 -9.12 -0.48
N PRO A 902 24.45 -9.62 0.75
CA PRO A 902 25.06 -8.84 1.81
C PRO A 902 26.42 -8.28 1.40
N GLN A 903 26.70 -7.03 1.74
CA GLN A 903 27.95 -6.32 1.42
C GLN A 903 28.40 -5.47 2.63
N PRO A 904 29.71 -5.33 2.88
CA PRO A 904 30.22 -4.48 3.95
C PRO A 904 30.13 -2.98 3.60
N SER A 905 30.17 -2.65 2.31
CA SER A 905 30.22 -1.27 1.83
C SER A 905 28.84 -0.74 1.43
N LEU A 906 28.39 0.32 2.10
CA LEU A 906 27.09 0.95 1.91
C LEU A 906 26.92 1.58 0.52
N ARG A 907 27.96 2.26 -0.01
CA ARG A 907 27.94 2.79 -1.39
C ARG A 907 27.70 1.71 -2.44
N HIS A 908 28.27 0.52 -2.25
CA HIS A 908 28.07 -0.60 -3.17
C HIS A 908 26.63 -1.10 -3.09
N ILE A 909 26.05 -1.19 -1.88
CA ILE A 909 24.63 -1.55 -1.70
C ILE A 909 23.75 -0.56 -2.47
N LEU A 910 23.93 0.74 -2.24
CA LEU A 910 23.15 1.79 -2.90
C LEU A 910 23.27 1.70 -4.43
N HIS A 911 24.49 1.59 -4.97
CA HIS A 911 24.68 1.54 -6.42
C HIS A 911 24.15 0.24 -7.04
N THR A 912 24.43 -0.92 -6.46
CA THR A 912 23.99 -2.21 -6.99
C THR A 912 22.47 -2.33 -6.94
N GLU A 913 21.84 -1.92 -5.84
CA GLU A 913 20.38 -1.92 -5.68
C GLU A 913 19.73 -1.03 -6.75
N ARG A 914 20.25 0.19 -6.93
CA ARG A 914 19.80 1.14 -7.96
C ARG A 914 19.97 0.57 -9.37
N VAL A 915 21.07 -0.11 -9.68
CA VAL A 915 21.31 -0.70 -11.00
C VAL A 915 20.31 -1.83 -11.27
N ILE A 916 20.11 -2.75 -10.32
CA ILE A 916 19.17 -3.86 -10.46
C ILE A 916 17.74 -3.34 -10.63
N SER A 917 17.32 -2.43 -9.74
CA SER A 917 15.94 -1.93 -9.72
C SER A 917 15.59 -1.11 -10.96
N ASN A 918 16.49 -0.24 -11.43
CA ASN A 918 16.25 0.54 -12.66
C ASN A 918 16.27 -0.36 -13.90
N LYS A 919 17.16 -1.36 -13.97
CA LYS A 919 17.15 -2.32 -15.08
C LYS A 919 15.81 -3.08 -15.17
N LEU A 920 15.25 -3.48 -14.02
CA LEU A 920 13.94 -4.11 -13.96
C LEU A 920 12.83 -3.13 -14.37
N LEU A 921 12.82 -1.92 -13.81
CA LEU A 921 11.85 -0.88 -14.17
C LEU A 921 11.87 -0.57 -15.67
N ASP A 922 13.05 -0.40 -16.27
CA ASP A 922 13.20 -0.10 -17.70
C ASP A 922 12.74 -1.28 -18.56
N SER A 923 12.98 -2.52 -18.12
CA SER A 923 12.47 -3.72 -18.81
C SER A 923 10.95 -3.77 -18.83
N ILE A 924 10.28 -3.37 -17.75
CA ILE A 924 8.82 -3.30 -17.66
C ILE A 924 8.28 -2.15 -18.51
N ARG A 925 8.89 -0.96 -18.43
CA ARG A 925 8.47 0.25 -19.15
C ARG A 925 8.57 0.09 -20.67
N GLY A 926 9.67 -0.50 -21.13
CA GLY A 926 9.94 -0.75 -22.54
C GLY A 926 9.14 -1.93 -23.10
N ALA A 927 8.61 -2.82 -22.25
CA ALA A 927 7.84 -3.96 -22.72
C ALA A 927 6.50 -3.55 -23.37
N PRO A 928 6.03 -4.31 -24.38
CA PRO A 928 4.68 -4.15 -24.89
C PRO A 928 3.62 -4.51 -23.85
N PRO A 929 2.43 -3.88 -23.88
CA PRO A 929 1.39 -4.07 -22.86
C PRO A 929 0.79 -5.47 -22.79
N ALA A 930 0.91 -6.26 -23.86
CA ALA A 930 0.39 -7.62 -23.88
C ALA A 930 1.19 -8.52 -22.92
N PHE A 931 0.50 -9.16 -21.98
CA PHE A 931 1.12 -10.06 -20.99
C PHE A 931 2.06 -11.11 -21.60
N SER A 932 1.70 -11.68 -22.76
CA SER A 932 2.54 -12.67 -23.45
C SER A 932 3.92 -12.13 -23.88
N GLN A 933 4.05 -10.81 -24.03
CA GLN A 933 5.24 -10.09 -24.49
C GLN A 933 6.02 -9.44 -23.33
N GLN A 934 5.55 -9.60 -22.09
CA GLN A 934 6.25 -9.13 -20.90
C GLN A 934 7.53 -9.95 -20.65
N PRO A 935 8.52 -9.39 -19.93
CA PRO A 935 9.74 -10.11 -19.59
C PRO A 935 9.45 -11.45 -18.88
N PRO A 936 10.24 -12.51 -19.11
CA PRO A 936 9.99 -13.84 -18.56
C PRO A 936 9.81 -13.89 -17.04
N ASN A 937 10.64 -13.17 -16.29
CA ASN A 937 10.54 -13.05 -14.83
C ASN A 937 9.23 -12.39 -14.40
N ILE A 938 8.79 -11.32 -15.07
CA ILE A 938 7.53 -10.63 -14.76
C ILE A 938 6.32 -11.53 -15.03
N ARG A 939 6.36 -12.29 -16.13
CA ARG A 939 5.31 -13.29 -16.41
C ARG A 939 5.27 -14.37 -15.33
N HIS A 940 6.44 -14.88 -14.94
CA HIS A 940 6.54 -15.85 -13.84
C HIS A 940 5.93 -15.28 -12.55
N TYR A 941 6.34 -14.09 -12.11
CA TYR A 941 5.82 -13.50 -10.86
C TYR A 941 4.32 -13.22 -10.91
N THR A 942 3.81 -12.78 -12.06
CA THR A 942 2.37 -12.58 -12.25
C THR A 942 1.62 -13.91 -12.15
N VAL A 943 2.11 -14.98 -12.79
CA VAL A 943 1.48 -16.31 -12.71
C VAL A 943 1.50 -16.84 -11.27
N MET A 944 2.62 -16.67 -10.55
CA MET A 944 2.72 -17.08 -9.16
C MET A 944 1.77 -16.28 -8.24
N ASN A 945 1.62 -14.97 -8.46
CA ASN A 945 0.63 -14.16 -7.74
C ASN A 945 -0.82 -14.62 -8.01
N ILE A 946 -1.13 -15.00 -9.26
CA ILE A 946 -2.43 -15.59 -9.61
C ILE A 946 -2.62 -16.91 -8.87
N LEU A 947 -1.61 -17.79 -8.86
CA LEU A 947 -1.68 -19.08 -8.18
C LEU A 947 -1.91 -18.96 -6.67
N VAL A 948 -1.34 -17.95 -6.00
CA VAL A 948 -1.66 -17.66 -4.59
C VAL A 948 -3.14 -17.35 -4.44
N THR A 949 -3.66 -16.41 -5.25
CA THR A 949 -5.07 -16.01 -5.18
C THR A 949 -6.01 -17.18 -5.48
N LEU A 950 -5.66 -18.03 -6.45
CA LEU A 950 -6.38 -19.27 -6.74
C LEU A 950 -6.31 -20.26 -5.59
N THR A 951 -5.15 -20.44 -4.96
CA THR A 951 -4.98 -21.34 -3.81
C THR A 951 -5.85 -20.90 -2.64
N GLN A 952 -5.93 -19.59 -2.39
CA GLN A 952 -6.79 -19.00 -1.36
C GLN A 952 -8.28 -19.21 -1.66
N LEU A 953 -8.69 -18.98 -2.89
CA LEU A 953 -10.06 -19.21 -3.37
C LEU A 953 -10.45 -20.69 -3.27
N ILE A 954 -9.60 -21.58 -3.77
CA ILE A 954 -9.77 -23.04 -3.74
C ILE A 954 -9.80 -23.54 -2.30
N GLY A 955 -9.02 -22.93 -1.41
CA GLY A 955 -9.05 -23.18 0.03
C GLY A 955 -10.44 -23.02 0.65
N ARG A 956 -11.34 -22.22 0.05
CA ARG A 956 -12.76 -22.12 0.47
C ARG A 956 -13.55 -23.40 0.19
N GLY A 957 -13.23 -24.09 -0.90
CA GLY A 957 -13.78 -25.40 -1.30
C GLY A 957 -13.15 -26.61 -0.60
N ARG A 958 -12.00 -26.42 0.08
CA ARG A 958 -11.21 -27.52 0.72
C ARG A 958 -11.42 -27.68 2.22
N ARG A 959 -12.19 -26.81 2.86
CA ARG A 959 -12.33 -26.78 4.33
C ARG A 959 -12.89 -28.10 4.85
N GLY A 960 -12.30 -28.58 5.95
CA GLY A 960 -12.61 -29.91 6.51
C GLY A 960 -11.99 -31.07 5.72
N GLY A 961 -11.00 -30.83 4.86
CA GLY A 961 -10.31 -31.87 4.08
C GLY A 961 -11.06 -32.32 2.83
N THR A 962 -12.12 -31.61 2.44
CA THR A 962 -12.93 -31.96 1.27
C THR A 962 -12.18 -31.72 -0.05
N PRO A 963 -12.27 -32.62 -1.04
CA PRO A 963 -11.71 -32.36 -2.36
C PRO A 963 -12.48 -31.24 -3.06
N VAL A 964 -11.79 -30.52 -3.95
CA VAL A 964 -12.39 -29.50 -4.80
C VAL A 964 -11.78 -29.52 -6.20
N THR A 965 -12.63 -29.30 -7.20
CA THR A 965 -12.21 -29.07 -8.58
C THR A 965 -12.36 -27.59 -8.92
N CYS A 966 -11.31 -27.02 -9.52
CA CYS A 966 -11.32 -25.69 -10.12
C CYS A 966 -11.50 -25.84 -11.63
N PHE A 967 -12.63 -25.36 -12.14
CA PHE A 967 -13.01 -25.45 -13.54
C PHE A 967 -12.66 -24.15 -14.27
N PHE A 968 -12.10 -24.27 -15.47
CA PHE A 968 -11.75 -23.16 -16.34
C PHE A 968 -12.79 -23.04 -17.47
N ALA A 969 -13.57 -21.96 -17.45
CA ALA A 969 -14.66 -21.75 -18.42
C ALA A 969 -14.20 -20.91 -19.63
N ASP A 970 -13.41 -19.85 -19.39
CA ASP A 970 -12.94 -18.95 -20.46
C ASP A 970 -12.10 -19.73 -21.50
N ALA A 971 -12.50 -19.71 -22.77
CA ALA A 971 -11.72 -20.39 -23.81
C ALA A 971 -10.30 -19.80 -23.96
N ALA A 972 -10.00 -18.63 -23.38
CA ALA A 972 -8.65 -18.09 -23.27
C ALA A 972 -7.67 -18.99 -22.46
N PHE A 973 -8.15 -19.91 -21.62
CA PHE A 973 -7.30 -20.87 -20.91
C PHE A 973 -6.65 -21.89 -21.86
N THR A 974 -7.35 -22.30 -22.92
CA THR A 974 -6.90 -23.30 -23.89
C THR A 974 -6.49 -22.69 -25.24
N ARG A 975 -7.27 -21.74 -25.75
CA ARG A 975 -7.10 -21.13 -27.09
C ARG A 975 -6.43 -19.75 -27.08
N GLY A 976 -6.06 -19.22 -25.92
CA GLY A 976 -5.35 -17.94 -25.82
C GLY A 976 -3.96 -17.99 -26.47
N ARG A 977 -3.42 -16.83 -26.89
CA ARG A 977 -2.05 -16.72 -27.48
C ARG A 977 -0.98 -17.47 -26.68
N THR A 978 -1.10 -17.41 -25.35
CA THR A 978 -0.33 -18.25 -24.44
C THR A 978 -1.32 -19.01 -23.55
N PRO A 979 -1.56 -20.31 -23.83
CA PRO A 979 -2.45 -21.14 -23.02
C PRO A 979 -1.98 -21.23 -21.57
N TRP A 980 -2.91 -21.52 -20.65
CA TRP A 980 -2.61 -21.61 -19.22
C TRP A 980 -1.62 -22.72 -18.90
N ALA A 981 -1.74 -23.89 -19.55
CA ALA A 981 -0.80 -25.00 -19.38
C ALA A 981 0.65 -24.59 -19.72
N LYS A 982 0.83 -23.78 -20.77
CA LYS A 982 2.15 -23.26 -21.13
C LYS A 982 2.70 -22.29 -20.07
N LEU A 983 1.87 -21.37 -19.57
CA LEU A 983 2.30 -20.46 -18.50
C LEU A 983 2.69 -21.18 -17.20
N LEU A 984 1.92 -22.21 -16.84
CA LEU A 984 2.24 -23.06 -15.70
C LEU A 984 3.55 -23.81 -15.94
N SER A 985 3.72 -24.42 -17.11
CA SER A 985 4.96 -25.12 -17.47
C SER A 985 6.19 -24.21 -17.42
N ASP A 986 6.09 -23.00 -17.97
CA ASP A 986 7.17 -22.01 -17.94
C ASP A 986 7.51 -21.62 -16.49
N SER A 987 6.50 -21.46 -15.63
CA SER A 987 6.70 -21.12 -14.21
C SER A 987 7.29 -22.28 -13.39
N VAL A 988 6.87 -23.52 -13.66
CA VAL A 988 7.45 -24.73 -13.05
C VAL A 988 8.91 -24.87 -13.45
N LYS A 989 9.23 -24.63 -14.74
CA LYS A 989 10.61 -24.63 -15.22
C LYS A 989 11.46 -23.59 -14.49
N TRP A 990 10.96 -22.35 -14.36
CA TRP A 990 11.63 -21.29 -13.60
C TRP A 990 11.90 -21.70 -12.15
N LEU A 991 10.91 -22.26 -11.45
CA LEU A 991 11.09 -22.74 -10.07
C LEU A 991 12.13 -23.84 -9.96
N LYS A 992 12.26 -24.71 -10.97
CA LYS A 992 13.30 -25.76 -11.00
C LYS A 992 14.68 -25.17 -11.22
N GLU A 993 14.81 -24.21 -12.14
CA GLU A 993 16.08 -23.50 -12.41
C GLU A 993 16.59 -22.74 -11.17
N GLU A 994 15.67 -22.12 -10.42
CA GLU A 994 15.96 -21.43 -9.15
C GLU A 994 16.07 -22.37 -7.93
N GLY A 995 15.95 -23.70 -8.11
CA GLY A 995 16.02 -24.68 -7.02
C GLY A 995 14.84 -24.69 -6.04
N ASN A 996 13.79 -23.91 -6.28
CA ASN A 996 12.64 -23.72 -5.39
C ASN A 996 11.52 -24.76 -5.57
N TRP A 997 11.50 -25.52 -6.68
CA TRP A 997 10.39 -26.43 -7.00
C TRP A 997 10.16 -27.54 -5.98
N ASN A 998 11.23 -28.12 -5.43
CA ASN A 998 11.10 -29.23 -4.48
C ASN A 998 10.44 -28.77 -3.18
N GLN A 999 10.91 -27.63 -2.65
CA GLN A 999 10.34 -27.01 -1.47
C GLN A 999 8.89 -26.55 -1.74
N PHE A 1000 8.64 -25.88 -2.87
CA PHE A 1000 7.28 -25.51 -3.29
C PHE A 1000 6.33 -26.71 -3.35
N SER A 1001 6.75 -27.82 -3.96
CA SER A 1001 5.94 -29.03 -4.12
C SER A 1001 5.69 -29.74 -2.80
N LEU A 1002 6.60 -29.61 -1.82
CA LEU A 1002 6.40 -30.11 -0.47
C LEU A 1002 5.31 -29.30 0.24
N HIS A 1003 5.42 -27.98 0.27
CA HIS A 1003 4.48 -27.13 1.01
C HIS A 1003 3.11 -27.02 0.34
N HIS A 1004 3.06 -27.03 -0.99
CA HIS A 1004 1.83 -26.83 -1.79
C HIS A 1004 1.45 -28.08 -2.57
N ASN A 1005 1.58 -29.26 -1.96
CA ASN A 1005 1.48 -30.55 -2.64
C ASN A 1005 0.19 -30.73 -3.47
N GLY A 1006 -0.95 -30.33 -2.92
CA GLY A 1006 -2.24 -30.37 -3.63
C GLY A 1006 -2.22 -29.54 -4.92
N ILE A 1007 -1.71 -28.31 -4.85
CA ILE A 1007 -1.60 -27.39 -5.98
C ILE A 1007 -0.52 -27.84 -6.98
N ALA A 1008 0.66 -28.24 -6.50
CA ALA A 1008 1.74 -28.72 -7.36
C ALA A 1008 1.30 -29.96 -8.16
N THR A 1009 0.61 -30.90 -7.51
CA THR A 1009 0.03 -32.07 -8.18
C THR A 1009 -1.01 -31.69 -9.22
N ALA A 1010 -1.92 -30.76 -8.90
CA ALA A 1010 -2.94 -30.27 -9.84
C ALA A 1010 -2.31 -29.60 -11.07
N ILE A 1011 -1.27 -28.79 -10.85
CA ILE A 1011 -0.51 -28.12 -11.91
C ILE A 1011 0.14 -29.15 -12.84
N THR A 1012 0.88 -30.12 -12.29
CA THR A 1012 1.59 -31.13 -13.11
C THR A 1012 0.60 -31.96 -13.92
N LYS A 1013 -0.47 -32.46 -13.30
CA LYS A 1013 -1.52 -33.22 -14.00
C LYS A 1013 -2.17 -32.41 -15.12
N TYR A 1014 -2.49 -31.14 -14.88
CA TYR A 1014 -3.10 -30.28 -15.87
C TYR A 1014 -2.17 -30.02 -17.07
N ILE A 1015 -0.88 -29.78 -16.82
CA ILE A 1015 0.13 -29.62 -17.89
C ILE A 1015 0.19 -30.89 -18.74
N ASP A 1016 0.27 -32.07 -18.12
CA ASP A 1016 0.38 -33.35 -18.81
C ASP A 1016 -0.88 -33.68 -19.62
N GLN A 1017 -2.06 -33.41 -19.08
CA GLN A 1017 -3.35 -33.62 -19.77
C GLN A 1017 -3.48 -32.69 -20.97
N SER A 1018 -3.20 -31.39 -20.80
CA SER A 1018 -3.24 -30.43 -21.90
C SER A 1018 -2.21 -30.76 -22.99
N ALA A 1019 -1.05 -31.32 -22.64
CA ALA A 1019 -0.07 -31.76 -23.63
C ALA A 1019 -0.55 -32.98 -24.44
N LYS A 1020 -1.38 -33.85 -23.86
CA LYS A 1020 -2.00 -34.98 -24.57
C LYS A 1020 -3.14 -34.54 -25.49
N GLU A 1021 -3.91 -33.53 -25.11
CA GLU A 1021 -5.02 -32.99 -25.93
C GLU A 1021 -4.55 -32.24 -27.19
N VAL A 1022 -3.28 -31.78 -27.20
CA VAL A 1022 -2.66 -31.07 -28.34
C VAL A 1022 -1.95 -32.03 -29.30
N ARG A 1023 -1.62 -33.25 -28.86
CA ARG A 1023 -1.03 -34.31 -29.68
C ARG A 1023 -2.13 -35.14 -30.31
#